data_AF-A0A7Z7FP86-F1
#
_entry.id   AF-A0A7Z7FP86-F1
#
_cell.length_a   1.000
_cell.length_b   1.000
_cell.length_c   1.000
_cell.angle_alpha   90.00
_cell.angle_beta   90.00
_cell.angle_gamma   90.00
#
_symmetry.space_group_name_H-M   'P 1'
#
loop_
_entity.id
_entity.type
_entity.pdbx_description
1 polymer ?
#
loop_
_entity_poly.entity_id
_entity_poly.type
_entity_poly.pdbx_seq_one_letter_code
_entity_poly.pdbx_strand_id
1 'polypeptide(L)'
;MSPSISVLVVSVSPDLAADLIAEAVARRPDMTLLKKRVLAASEVSVDAREFPMPLAIIVVGDQDSTASLAYEWLRERSDLIVVRVEIVGDAVHVELRDIGLDALLAAVCELGNRTGGDPRDRLLRVQLEPVSKADASTPSVAAEAIPVCPLLSAAIKWIHAVLRHAVAELATGQGDLPGLTLTVATVAESLDSRSVNSSSGLAQAASDAEKELFRALDAAGSSKEPLAIACLVFDLCPAEIRVLLLAVAPELDPRYQRCFGLLLDDLSRRVPTLGLCTALIGEPVQVRQALARGGNLIRWRLLDTRTGGLSPADESLRVDPCIADWLLGSTSVLALDEHTRRITRSIPWPGAALLEGPDIREEAVLLIRKIMEQRMTRWVVLRGQSGADWRALLELGVTIQEILPIRVELADLAGTDAAGVEECALRLGRMARLTGRPLILDLGSADDFGREERSFRLFLATLGALQCNGAVICPEGASIARVLAPDSFDCPDDAILGVARKAAARMAAKHAKLILNEPEIDAITRQYPLQIDGFERAMLSACSKPDCEEAQEACRIDRFVAACKEVANERVSHFAELIEPEFELKQVVLPPDRKKQLTEIVENVRLAPKVLDEWNFRKQLPYGCGVTALFYGPSGTGKTMAAVAVARSLGVQMLRLDISRVVSKYIGETEKNIDCVFNDAQNSGSAILIDEADALLGKRSEVKDAHDRYANIEVAFLLQRMEAYDGLAILTTNLRQNLDAAFLRRLRFVVDFPRPDVAAREDIWRRCLPEGTHRLDATAFRLLARDIELTGGYIRQITLRAAFVAAAADQPITVEHIVYATNAELAKLGRPEWTPHLPSDQRRAA
;
A
#
# COMPACT_ATOMS: atom_id res chain seq x y z
N MET A 1 -8.84 -28.00 15.25
CA MET A 1 -10.32 -28.04 15.20
C MET A 1 -10.81 -26.67 15.64
N SER A 2 -11.35 -25.88 14.72
CA SER A 2 -11.88 -24.55 15.01
C SER A 2 -13.17 -24.66 15.84
N PRO A 3 -13.42 -23.79 16.84
CA PRO A 3 -14.66 -23.84 17.60
C PRO A 3 -15.84 -23.47 16.70
N SER A 4 -16.76 -24.41 16.46
CA SER A 4 -17.97 -24.16 15.67
C SER A 4 -18.97 -23.35 16.49
N ILE A 5 -19.35 -22.17 16.01
CA ILE A 5 -20.32 -21.30 16.71
C ILE A 5 -21.72 -21.84 16.47
N SER A 6 -22.50 -22.00 17.54
CA SER A 6 -23.91 -22.39 17.43
C SER A 6 -24.76 -21.17 17.13
N VAL A 7 -25.58 -21.23 16.09
CA VAL A 7 -26.37 -20.07 15.60
C VAL A 7 -27.86 -20.38 15.66
N LEU A 8 -28.65 -19.44 16.15
CA LEU A 8 -30.11 -19.47 16.16
C LEU A 8 -30.65 -18.30 15.35
N VAL A 9 -31.53 -18.56 14.38
CA VAL A 9 -32.19 -17.50 13.59
C VAL A 9 -33.64 -17.38 14.02
N VAL A 10 -34.02 -16.17 14.45
CA VAL A 10 -35.36 -15.84 14.94
C VAL A 10 -35.92 -14.70 14.12
N SER A 11 -37.19 -14.83 13.72
CA SER A 11 -37.89 -13.80 12.99
C SER A 11 -39.08 -13.28 13.79
N VAL A 12 -39.26 -11.97 13.81
CA VAL A 12 -40.38 -11.30 14.48
C VAL A 12 -41.58 -11.17 13.53
N SER A 13 -41.33 -11.16 12.21
CA SER A 13 -42.29 -11.21 11.10
C SER A 13 -42.01 -12.43 10.20
N PRO A 14 -43.00 -12.98 9.46
CA PRO A 14 -42.73 -13.99 8.45
C PRO A 14 -42.04 -13.34 7.24
N ASP A 15 -40.74 -13.12 7.34
CA ASP A 15 -39.91 -12.50 6.29
C ASP A 15 -39.12 -13.55 5.51
N LEU A 16 -39.23 -13.51 4.18
CA LEU A 16 -38.55 -14.42 3.25
C LEU A 16 -37.01 -14.37 3.40
N ALA A 17 -36.49 -13.27 3.94
CA ALA A 17 -35.07 -13.04 4.19
C ALA A 17 -34.52 -13.85 5.37
N ALA A 18 -35.35 -14.17 6.39
CA ALA A 18 -34.90 -14.95 7.53
C ALA A 18 -34.57 -16.40 7.12
N ASP A 19 -35.34 -16.97 6.19
CA ASP A 19 -35.11 -18.32 5.65
C ASP A 19 -33.81 -18.39 4.82
N LEU A 20 -33.53 -17.34 4.03
CA LEU A 20 -32.27 -17.21 3.27
C LEU A 20 -31.05 -17.13 4.21
N ILE A 21 -31.18 -16.41 5.34
CA ILE A 21 -30.13 -16.32 6.37
C ILE A 21 -29.89 -17.69 7.01
N ALA A 22 -30.96 -18.41 7.37
CA ALA A 22 -30.85 -19.76 7.94
C ALA A 22 -30.18 -20.76 6.97
N GLU A 23 -30.54 -20.71 5.68
CA GLU A 23 -29.89 -21.54 4.65
C GLU A 23 -28.40 -21.25 4.48
N ALA A 24 -28.00 -19.98 4.51
CA ALA A 24 -26.60 -19.60 4.35
C ALA A 24 -25.74 -20.04 5.54
N VAL A 25 -26.26 -19.89 6.77
CA VAL A 25 -25.61 -20.39 7.99
C VAL A 25 -25.42 -21.91 7.93
N ALA A 26 -26.43 -22.65 7.42
CA ALA A 26 -26.36 -24.11 7.32
C ALA A 26 -25.34 -24.64 6.29
N ARG A 27 -24.90 -23.82 5.32
CA ARG A 27 -23.91 -24.20 4.29
C ARG A 27 -22.46 -24.03 4.75
N ARG A 28 -22.23 -23.43 5.92
CA ARG A 28 -20.90 -23.13 6.43
C ARG A 28 -20.39 -24.18 7.42
N PRO A 29 -19.16 -24.70 7.26
CA PRO A 29 -18.61 -25.75 8.13
C PRO A 29 -18.18 -25.25 9.52
N ASP A 30 -18.04 -23.93 9.69
CA ASP A 30 -17.63 -23.23 10.91
C ASP A 30 -18.81 -22.80 11.81
N MET A 31 -20.05 -23.00 11.36
CA MET A 31 -21.27 -22.63 12.08
C MET A 31 -22.25 -23.80 12.15
N THR A 32 -22.96 -23.94 13.26
CA THR A 32 -23.99 -24.98 13.43
C THR A 32 -25.33 -24.34 13.72
N LEU A 33 -26.27 -24.43 12.77
CA LEU A 33 -27.64 -23.97 12.97
C LEU A 33 -28.37 -24.91 13.94
N LEU A 34 -28.74 -24.42 15.12
CA LEU A 34 -29.27 -25.27 16.21
C LEU A 34 -30.65 -25.85 15.92
N LYS A 35 -31.50 -25.13 15.18
CA LYS A 35 -32.77 -25.65 14.65
C LYS A 35 -32.81 -25.41 13.15
N LYS A 36 -33.05 -26.45 12.34
CA LYS A 36 -33.03 -26.43 10.86
C LYS A 36 -34.09 -25.53 10.20
N ARG A 37 -34.74 -24.64 10.95
CA ARG A 37 -35.78 -23.70 10.51
C ARG A 37 -35.66 -22.41 11.31
N VAL A 38 -36.11 -21.30 10.71
CA VAL A 38 -36.32 -20.04 11.43
C VAL A 38 -37.40 -20.23 12.49
N LEU A 39 -37.18 -19.67 13.68
CA LEU A 39 -38.17 -19.68 14.76
C LEU A 39 -38.92 -18.35 14.82
N ALA A 40 -40.21 -18.39 15.12
CA ALA A 40 -40.94 -17.17 15.47
C ALA A 40 -40.49 -16.71 16.87
N ALA A 41 -40.43 -15.39 17.10
CA ALA A 41 -40.05 -14.82 18.40
C ALA A 41 -40.87 -15.38 19.58
N SER A 42 -42.13 -15.75 19.35
CA SER A 42 -43.02 -16.37 20.36
C SER A 42 -42.69 -17.83 20.70
N GLU A 43 -41.87 -18.52 19.90
CA GLU A 43 -41.46 -19.92 20.13
C GLU A 43 -40.17 -20.05 20.96
N VAL A 44 -39.51 -18.93 21.29
CA VAL A 44 -38.20 -18.91 21.94
C VAL A 44 -38.34 -18.46 23.40
N SER A 45 -38.48 -19.41 24.33
CA SER A 45 -38.27 -19.17 25.77
C SER A 45 -36.80 -19.38 26.08
N VAL A 46 -36.10 -18.34 26.55
CA VAL A 46 -34.66 -18.42 26.88
C VAL A 46 -34.48 -19.02 28.29
N ASP A 47 -34.97 -20.25 28.50
CA ASP A 47 -34.68 -20.98 29.73
C ASP A 47 -33.25 -21.55 29.69
N ALA A 48 -32.46 -21.18 30.70
CA ALA A 48 -30.98 -21.18 30.74
C ALA A 48 -30.26 -22.55 30.76
N ARG A 49 -30.78 -23.62 30.13
CA ARG A 49 -30.14 -24.97 30.17
C ARG A 49 -30.13 -25.78 28.88
N GLU A 50 -30.74 -25.32 27.78
CA GLU A 50 -30.90 -26.17 26.58
C GLU A 50 -29.87 -25.97 25.46
N PHE A 51 -29.08 -24.89 25.43
CA PHE A 51 -28.23 -24.58 24.26
C PHE A 51 -26.72 -24.60 24.54
N PRO A 52 -25.90 -25.19 23.63
CA PRO A 52 -24.45 -25.24 23.76
C PRO A 52 -23.79 -23.88 23.46
N MET A 53 -22.64 -23.62 24.10
CA MET A 53 -21.86 -22.38 23.94
C MET A 53 -20.63 -22.60 23.03
N PRO A 54 -20.18 -21.59 22.25
CA PRO A 54 -20.72 -20.22 22.13
C PRO A 54 -21.97 -20.14 21.25
N LEU A 55 -22.95 -19.30 21.65
CA LEU A 55 -24.26 -19.13 21.02
C LEU A 55 -24.43 -17.71 20.45
N ALA A 56 -24.72 -17.62 19.16
CA ALA A 56 -25.11 -16.37 18.49
C ALA A 56 -26.58 -16.43 18.05
N ILE A 57 -27.34 -15.38 18.35
CA ILE A 57 -28.76 -15.28 17.99
C ILE A 57 -28.91 -14.16 16.96
N ILE A 58 -29.46 -14.49 15.80
CA ILE A 58 -29.77 -13.53 14.73
C ILE A 58 -31.27 -13.24 14.78
N VAL A 59 -31.63 -11.99 15.04
CA VAL A 59 -33.03 -11.53 15.10
C VAL A 59 -33.33 -10.68 13.87
N VAL A 60 -34.32 -11.11 13.09
CA VAL A 60 -34.76 -10.46 11.86
C VAL A 60 -36.15 -9.85 12.06
N GLY A 61 -36.29 -8.55 11.78
CA GLY A 61 -37.57 -7.84 11.93
C GLY A 61 -37.43 -6.31 11.92
N ASP A 62 -38.49 -5.61 12.34
CA ASP A 62 -38.53 -4.15 12.42
C ASP A 62 -37.70 -3.57 13.60
N GLN A 63 -37.33 -2.29 13.52
CA GLN A 63 -36.43 -1.66 14.50
C GLN A 63 -36.93 -1.76 15.94
N ASP A 64 -38.21 -1.46 16.18
CA ASP A 64 -38.74 -1.35 17.53
C ASP A 64 -38.95 -2.72 18.19
N SER A 65 -39.41 -3.73 17.44
CA SER A 65 -39.65 -5.06 18.02
C SER A 65 -38.35 -5.83 18.19
N THR A 66 -37.40 -5.72 17.25
CA THR A 66 -36.07 -6.36 17.38
C THR A 66 -35.25 -5.74 18.52
N ALA A 67 -35.35 -4.42 18.76
CA ALA A 67 -34.67 -3.74 19.87
C ALA A 67 -35.20 -4.21 21.22
N SER A 68 -36.53 -4.31 21.34
CA SER A 68 -37.20 -4.74 22.57
C SER A 68 -36.83 -6.18 22.92
N LEU A 69 -36.87 -7.09 21.94
CA LEU A 69 -36.50 -8.51 22.12
C LEU A 69 -35.02 -8.70 22.46
N ALA A 70 -34.13 -8.01 21.74
CA ALA A 70 -32.70 -8.07 22.00
C ALA A 70 -32.37 -7.55 23.40
N TYR A 71 -33.05 -6.50 23.86
CA TYR A 71 -32.88 -5.95 25.20
C TYR A 71 -33.38 -6.91 26.28
N GLU A 72 -34.53 -7.57 26.07
CA GLU A 72 -35.09 -8.56 26.99
C GLU A 72 -34.13 -9.76 27.15
N TRP A 73 -33.62 -10.31 26.05
CA TRP A 73 -32.70 -11.46 26.09
C TRP A 73 -31.31 -11.13 26.63
N LEU A 74 -30.74 -9.97 26.27
CA LEU A 74 -29.47 -9.52 26.83
C LEU A 74 -29.57 -9.21 28.33
N ARG A 75 -30.76 -8.80 28.80
CA ARG A 75 -31.04 -8.59 30.22
C ARG A 75 -31.12 -9.92 30.98
N GLU A 76 -31.65 -10.97 30.37
CA GLU A 76 -31.67 -12.32 30.97
C GLU A 76 -30.31 -13.02 30.91
N ARG A 77 -29.51 -12.75 29.85
CA ARG A 77 -28.19 -13.32 29.62
C ARG A 77 -27.25 -12.35 28.93
N SER A 78 -26.28 -11.82 29.67
CA SER A 78 -25.28 -10.87 29.15
C SER A 78 -24.14 -11.52 28.35
N ASP A 79 -24.12 -12.85 28.25
CA ASP A 79 -23.11 -13.66 27.55
C ASP A 79 -23.57 -14.09 26.13
N LEU A 80 -24.73 -13.61 25.69
CA LEU A 80 -25.28 -13.85 24.36
C LEU A 80 -24.73 -12.85 23.34
N ILE A 81 -24.39 -13.36 22.16
CA ILE A 81 -24.16 -12.52 20.99
C ILE A 81 -25.51 -12.34 20.29
N VAL A 82 -26.02 -11.13 20.26
CA VAL A 82 -27.27 -10.80 19.55
C VAL A 82 -26.94 -9.95 18.33
N VAL A 83 -27.29 -10.48 17.16
CA VAL A 83 -27.16 -9.83 15.86
C VAL A 83 -28.56 -9.39 15.44
N ARG A 84 -28.77 -8.08 15.30
CA ARG A 84 -30.03 -7.55 14.80
C ARG A 84 -29.87 -7.31 13.31
N VAL A 85 -30.83 -7.80 12.53
CA VAL A 85 -30.90 -7.58 11.10
C VAL A 85 -32.24 -6.93 10.81
N GLU A 86 -32.20 -5.67 10.43
CA GLU A 86 -33.35 -4.90 10.02
C GLU A 86 -33.32 -4.70 8.51
N ILE A 87 -34.49 -4.83 7.86
CA ILE A 87 -34.64 -4.64 6.42
C ILE A 87 -35.57 -3.45 6.21
N VAL A 88 -35.02 -2.32 5.75
CA VAL A 88 -35.78 -1.10 5.46
C VAL A 88 -35.72 -0.84 3.95
N GLY A 89 -36.79 -1.18 3.23
CA GLY A 89 -36.79 -1.11 1.76
C GLY A 89 -35.77 -2.06 1.15
N ASP A 90 -34.85 -1.54 0.32
CA ASP A 90 -33.75 -2.31 -0.29
C ASP A 90 -32.45 -2.29 0.56
N ALA A 91 -32.48 -1.68 1.75
CA ALA A 91 -31.31 -1.57 2.64
C ALA A 91 -31.38 -2.57 3.79
N VAL A 92 -30.27 -3.28 4.02
CA VAL A 92 -30.09 -4.17 5.17
C VAL A 92 -29.25 -3.47 6.23
N HIS A 93 -29.82 -3.24 7.40
CA HIS A 93 -29.16 -2.68 8.57
C HIS A 93 -28.78 -3.82 9.52
N VAL A 94 -27.52 -3.88 9.93
CA VAL A 94 -27.03 -4.90 10.86
C VAL A 94 -26.41 -4.22 12.06
N GLU A 95 -26.92 -4.53 13.25
CA GLU A 95 -26.36 -4.08 14.52
C GLU A 95 -25.85 -5.26 15.34
N LEU A 96 -24.70 -5.07 15.97
CA LEU A 96 -24.01 -6.07 16.77
C LEU A 96 -23.72 -5.53 18.17
N ARG A 97 -24.06 -6.29 19.20
CA ARG A 97 -23.62 -6.03 20.58
C ARG A 97 -22.64 -7.12 21.02
N ASP A 98 -21.44 -6.65 21.36
CA ASP A 98 -20.28 -7.34 21.96
C ASP A 98 -19.23 -7.98 21.02
N ILE A 99 -17.95 -7.86 21.40
CA ILE A 99 -16.75 -7.97 20.55
C ILE A 99 -16.15 -9.37 20.61
N GLY A 100 -16.32 -10.11 19.51
CA GLY A 100 -15.62 -11.37 19.24
C GLY A 100 -16.21 -12.08 18.02
N LEU A 101 -16.05 -11.48 16.83
CA LEU A 101 -17.01 -11.75 15.75
C LEU A 101 -16.50 -11.72 14.30
N ASP A 102 -15.20 -11.88 14.05
CA ASP A 102 -14.64 -11.74 12.70
C ASP A 102 -15.24 -12.75 11.69
N ALA A 103 -15.54 -13.98 12.13
CA ALA A 103 -16.13 -15.02 11.27
C ALA A 103 -17.62 -14.78 10.94
N LEU A 104 -18.37 -14.19 11.88
CA LEU A 104 -19.79 -13.92 11.72
C LEU A 104 -20.03 -12.60 10.98
N LEU A 105 -19.15 -11.61 11.16
CA LEU A 105 -19.08 -10.40 10.32
C LEU A 105 -18.83 -10.77 8.85
N ALA A 106 -17.87 -11.67 8.57
CA ALA A 106 -17.62 -12.16 7.22
C ALA A 106 -18.83 -12.91 6.63
N ALA A 107 -19.55 -13.70 7.44
CA ALA A 107 -20.74 -14.44 7.01
C ALA A 107 -21.93 -13.50 6.69
N VAL A 108 -22.15 -12.48 7.52
CA VAL A 108 -23.23 -11.50 7.33
C VAL A 108 -22.94 -10.57 6.15
N CYS A 109 -21.69 -10.15 5.96
CA CYS A 109 -21.26 -9.41 4.77
C CYS A 109 -21.42 -10.23 3.48
N GLU A 110 -21.15 -11.53 3.51
CA GLU A 110 -21.35 -12.40 2.35
C GLU A 110 -22.84 -12.66 2.05
N LEU A 111 -23.68 -12.72 3.08
CA LEU A 111 -25.15 -12.82 2.97
C LEU A 111 -25.77 -11.61 2.26
N GLY A 112 -25.36 -10.39 2.63
CA GLY A 112 -25.78 -9.15 1.95
C GLY A 112 -25.35 -9.09 0.47
N ASN A 113 -24.26 -9.77 0.11
CA ASN A 113 -23.79 -9.85 -1.27
C ASN A 113 -24.58 -10.84 -2.15
N ARG A 114 -25.37 -11.76 -1.56
CA ARG A 114 -26.14 -12.77 -2.30
C ARG A 114 -27.61 -12.42 -2.50
N THR A 115 -28.14 -11.44 -1.75
CA THR A 115 -29.49 -10.89 -1.92
C THR A 115 -29.43 -9.59 -2.73
N GLY A 116 -29.58 -9.66 -4.05
CA GLY A 116 -29.78 -8.47 -4.90
C GLY A 116 -29.02 -8.53 -6.23
N GLY A 117 -29.76 -8.67 -7.33
CA GLY A 117 -29.26 -8.91 -8.68
C GLY A 117 -28.90 -7.69 -9.53
N ASP A 118 -28.57 -6.52 -8.95
CA ASP A 118 -28.20 -5.33 -9.74
C ASP A 118 -27.03 -4.54 -9.08
N PRO A 119 -25.97 -4.10 -9.81
CA PRO A 119 -24.78 -3.46 -9.22
C PRO A 119 -24.98 -2.03 -8.66
N ARG A 120 -26.18 -1.45 -8.77
CA ARG A 120 -26.47 -0.06 -8.35
C ARG A 120 -27.07 0.07 -6.94
N ASP A 121 -27.42 -1.03 -6.28
CA ASP A 121 -27.98 -1.03 -4.91
C ASP A 121 -26.96 -1.42 -3.82
N ARG A 122 -25.67 -1.23 -4.08
CA ARG A 122 -24.61 -1.57 -3.11
C ARG A 122 -24.23 -0.38 -2.25
N LEU A 123 -25.00 -0.11 -1.19
CA LEU A 123 -24.53 0.74 -0.10
C LEU A 123 -24.96 0.18 1.27
N LEU A 124 -24.11 -0.70 1.80
CA LEU A 124 -24.19 -1.17 3.19
C LEU A 124 -23.49 -0.13 4.09
N ARG A 125 -24.28 0.62 4.87
CA ARG A 125 -23.77 1.47 5.96
C ARG A 125 -23.91 0.73 7.28
N VAL A 126 -22.78 0.25 7.80
CA VAL A 126 -22.66 -0.24 9.18
C VAL A 126 -22.40 0.98 10.07
N GLN A 127 -23.37 1.35 10.90
CA GLN A 127 -23.19 2.32 11.99
C GLN A 127 -22.91 1.54 13.29
N LEU A 128 -21.76 1.80 13.88
CA LEU A 128 -21.39 1.34 15.22
C LEU A 128 -21.71 2.48 16.20
N GLU A 129 -22.73 2.31 17.03
CA GLU A 129 -22.95 3.18 18.19
C GLU A 129 -22.26 2.60 19.44
N PRO A 130 -21.56 3.41 20.25
CA PRO A 130 -21.12 3.00 21.57
C PRO A 130 -22.32 3.05 22.54
N VAL A 131 -22.64 1.91 23.17
CA VAL A 131 -23.68 1.88 24.21
C VAL A 131 -23.11 2.47 25.50
N SER A 132 -23.55 3.68 25.82
CA SER A 132 -23.74 4.11 27.20
C SER A 132 -25.04 3.50 27.73
N LYS A 133 -24.99 2.82 28.88
CA LYS A 133 -26.07 2.87 29.87
C LYS A 133 -25.57 2.41 31.23
N ALA A 134 -25.79 3.28 32.22
CA ALA A 134 -25.89 2.93 33.62
C ALA A 134 -27.09 1.99 33.85
N ASP A 135 -26.95 1.02 34.75
CA ASP A 135 -27.85 0.88 35.90
C ASP A 135 -27.19 0.08 37.03
N ALA A 136 -27.54 0.46 38.25
CA ALA A 136 -26.84 0.19 39.50
C ALA A 136 -27.10 -1.20 40.10
N SER A 137 -26.04 -1.84 40.62
CA SER A 137 -25.97 -2.40 42.00
C SER A 137 -24.64 -3.14 42.30
N THR A 138 -23.62 -2.39 42.77
CA THR A 138 -22.50 -2.72 43.71
C THR A 138 -21.68 -4.03 43.60
N PRO A 139 -20.35 -4.01 43.87
CA PRO A 139 -19.65 -3.15 44.83
C PRO A 139 -18.58 -2.23 44.23
N SER A 140 -18.42 -1.08 44.89
CA SER A 140 -17.40 -0.05 44.67
C SER A 140 -16.00 -0.60 44.33
N VAL A 141 -15.69 -0.63 43.04
CA VAL A 141 -14.34 -0.36 42.54
C VAL A 141 -14.42 1.07 42.02
N ALA A 142 -13.59 1.95 42.56
CA ALA A 142 -13.63 3.39 42.30
C ALA A 142 -13.78 3.66 40.79
N ALA A 143 -14.93 4.21 40.41
CA ALA A 143 -15.07 4.89 39.14
C ALA A 143 -13.96 5.93 39.09
N GLU A 144 -12.97 5.71 38.22
CA GLU A 144 -12.20 6.83 37.71
C GLU A 144 -13.23 7.78 37.10
N ALA A 145 -13.51 8.86 37.83
CA ALA A 145 -14.35 9.94 37.38
C ALA A 145 -13.88 10.33 35.98
N ILE A 146 -14.82 10.47 35.02
CA ILE A 146 -14.59 11.35 33.88
C ILE A 146 -14.01 12.61 34.51
N PRO A 147 -12.75 13.01 34.21
CA PRO A 147 -12.18 14.18 34.83
C PRO A 147 -13.17 15.30 34.52
N VAL A 148 -13.78 15.86 35.56
CA VAL A 148 -14.68 17.01 35.44
C VAL A 148 -13.84 18.02 34.67
N CYS A 149 -14.13 18.23 33.38
CA CYS A 149 -13.38 19.15 32.54
C CYS A 149 -13.83 20.55 32.98
N PRO A 150 -13.08 21.22 33.88
CA PRO A 150 -13.53 22.49 34.46
C PRO A 150 -13.76 23.53 33.37
N LEU A 151 -12.98 23.48 32.28
CA LEU A 151 -13.09 24.41 31.18
C LEU A 151 -14.34 24.16 30.34
N LEU A 152 -14.64 22.90 30.00
CA LEU A 152 -15.87 22.57 29.25
C LEU A 152 -17.13 22.92 30.07
N SER A 153 -17.10 22.67 31.38
CA SER A 153 -18.19 23.06 32.28
C SER A 153 -18.37 24.58 32.33
N ALA A 154 -17.28 25.34 32.47
CA ALA A 154 -17.31 26.80 32.43
C ALA A 154 -17.79 27.34 31.07
N ALA A 155 -17.40 26.71 29.96
CA ALA A 155 -17.86 27.05 28.62
C ALA A 155 -19.37 26.83 28.45
N ILE A 156 -19.90 25.70 28.91
CA ILE A 156 -21.34 25.42 28.89
C ILE A 156 -22.10 26.45 29.74
N LYS A 157 -21.61 26.79 30.95
CA LYS A 157 -22.21 27.83 31.79
C LYS A 157 -22.27 29.19 31.08
N TRP A 158 -21.19 29.57 30.41
CA TRP A 158 -21.13 30.82 29.66
C TRP A 158 -22.11 30.84 28.48
N ILE A 159 -22.12 29.79 27.62
CA ILE A 159 -23.06 29.65 26.50
C ILE A 159 -24.50 29.79 27.01
N HIS A 160 -24.80 29.07 28.08
CA HIS A 160 -26.13 29.07 28.68
C HIS A 160 -26.53 30.47 29.20
N ALA A 161 -25.64 31.17 29.90
CA ALA A 161 -25.90 32.50 30.43
C ALA A 161 -26.13 33.55 29.34
N VAL A 162 -25.32 33.51 28.26
CA VAL A 162 -25.44 34.43 27.11
C VAL A 162 -26.76 34.22 26.36
N LEU A 163 -27.11 32.97 26.04
CA LEU A 163 -28.36 32.67 25.34
C LEU A 163 -29.58 33.00 26.20
N ARG A 164 -29.54 32.73 27.51
CA ARG A 164 -30.61 33.09 28.43
C ARG A 164 -30.83 34.59 28.51
N HIS A 165 -29.75 35.38 28.57
CA HIS A 165 -29.85 36.84 28.57
C HIS A 165 -30.49 37.37 27.28
N ALA A 166 -30.07 36.85 26.12
CA ALA A 166 -30.59 37.28 24.81
C ALA A 166 -32.08 36.93 24.62
N VAL A 167 -32.50 35.73 25.03
CA VAL A 167 -33.92 35.32 24.98
C VAL A 167 -34.77 36.20 25.89
N ALA A 168 -34.26 36.57 27.07
CA ALA A 168 -34.95 37.46 28.00
C ALA A 168 -35.08 38.90 27.48
N GLU A 169 -34.09 39.43 26.76
CA GLU A 169 -34.20 40.76 26.12
C GLU A 169 -35.27 40.79 25.03
N LEU A 170 -35.40 39.72 24.24
CA LEU A 170 -36.45 39.56 23.24
C LEU A 170 -37.85 39.55 23.88
N ALA A 171 -38.00 38.89 25.03
CA ALA A 171 -39.25 38.88 25.80
C ALA A 171 -39.72 40.29 26.23
N THR A 172 -38.78 41.23 26.41
CA THR A 172 -39.10 42.61 26.83
C THR A 172 -39.44 43.56 25.67
N GLY A 173 -39.11 43.20 24.43
CA GLY A 173 -39.23 44.08 23.25
C GLY A 173 -40.38 43.75 22.30
N GLN A 174 -40.84 42.49 22.24
CA GLN A 174 -41.96 42.07 21.39
C GLN A 174 -42.95 41.25 22.22
N GLY A 175 -44.21 41.67 22.26
CA GLY A 175 -45.27 40.87 22.87
C GLY A 175 -45.45 39.57 22.09
N ASP A 176 -45.50 38.43 22.80
CA ASP A 176 -45.78 37.12 22.22
C ASP A 176 -47.04 37.18 21.34
N LEU A 177 -46.90 36.85 20.05
CA LEU A 177 -48.04 36.62 19.16
C LEU A 177 -48.58 35.20 19.42
N PRO A 178 -49.78 35.04 20.00
CA PRO A 178 -50.31 33.72 20.30
C PRO A 178 -50.69 33.00 19.00
N GLY A 179 -49.96 31.95 18.63
CA GLY A 179 -50.34 31.10 17.49
C GLY A 179 -49.23 30.32 16.76
N LEU A 180 -47.95 30.53 17.07
CA LEU A 180 -46.83 29.71 16.54
C LEU A 180 -46.20 28.87 17.65
N THR A 181 -45.74 27.66 17.31
CA THR A 181 -45.53 26.49 18.19
C THR A 181 -44.39 26.57 19.22
N LEU A 182 -43.68 27.70 19.33
CA LEU A 182 -42.61 27.94 20.32
C LEU A 182 -42.72 29.39 20.82
N THR A 183 -43.11 29.60 22.08
CA THR A 183 -43.13 30.94 22.70
C THR A 183 -41.81 31.24 23.41
N VAL A 184 -41.49 32.53 23.57
CA VAL A 184 -40.30 32.98 24.32
C VAL A 184 -40.30 32.40 25.74
N ALA A 185 -41.48 32.28 26.35
CA ALA A 185 -41.68 31.62 27.64
C ALA A 185 -41.28 30.13 27.64
N THR A 186 -41.60 29.37 26.59
CA THR A 186 -41.29 27.93 26.53
C THR A 186 -39.78 27.68 26.38
N VAL A 187 -39.08 28.54 25.63
CA VAL A 187 -37.61 28.45 25.48
C VAL A 187 -36.91 28.90 26.77
N ALA A 188 -37.40 29.95 27.43
CA ALA A 188 -36.91 30.39 28.73
C ALA A 188 -37.09 29.31 29.82
N GLU A 189 -38.26 28.67 29.91
CA GLU A 189 -38.49 27.55 30.83
C GLU A 189 -37.58 26.34 30.55
N SER A 190 -37.28 26.05 29.28
CA SER A 190 -36.35 24.98 28.90
C SER A 190 -34.90 25.28 29.26
N LEU A 191 -34.51 26.55 29.39
CA LEU A 191 -33.19 26.96 29.87
C LEU A 191 -33.14 26.94 31.40
N ASP A 192 -34.22 27.35 32.07
CA ASP A 192 -34.30 27.46 33.53
C ASP A 192 -34.37 26.11 34.27
N SER A 193 -34.65 24.99 33.56
CA SER A 193 -34.89 23.67 34.15
C SER A 193 -33.72 23.02 34.92
N ARG A 194 -32.57 23.70 35.09
CA ARG A 194 -31.40 23.18 35.85
C ARG A 194 -30.61 24.21 36.69
N SER A 195 -30.93 25.51 36.71
CA SER A 195 -30.14 26.48 37.50
C SER A 195 -30.86 26.93 38.77
N VAL A 196 -30.29 26.56 39.92
CA VAL A 196 -30.69 27.06 41.24
C VAL A 196 -30.47 28.57 41.32
N ASN A 197 -31.54 29.27 41.70
CA ASN A 197 -31.63 30.62 42.27
C ASN A 197 -30.30 31.41 42.38
N SER A 198 -30.11 32.39 41.50
CA SER A 198 -29.32 33.59 41.83
C SER A 198 -30.03 34.83 41.32
N SER A 199 -30.33 35.73 42.25
CA SER A 199 -31.06 36.98 42.08
C SER A 199 -30.11 38.14 41.73
N SER A 200 -29.20 37.92 40.78
CA SER A 200 -28.43 38.98 40.13
C SER A 200 -28.97 39.15 38.72
N GLY A 201 -28.96 40.38 38.18
CA GLY A 201 -29.47 40.64 36.83
C GLY A 201 -28.82 39.73 35.79
N LEU A 202 -29.59 39.24 34.81
CA LEU A 202 -29.15 38.26 33.80
C LEU A 202 -27.87 38.69 33.06
N ALA A 203 -27.69 39.99 32.81
CA ALA A 203 -26.47 40.57 32.23
C ALA A 203 -25.22 40.41 33.14
N GLN A 204 -25.40 40.55 34.46
CA GLN A 204 -24.32 40.35 35.44
C GLN A 204 -23.92 38.88 35.53
N ALA A 205 -24.90 37.96 35.49
CA ALA A 205 -24.64 36.53 35.47
C ALA A 205 -23.84 36.08 34.23
N ALA A 206 -24.13 36.64 33.04
CA ALA A 206 -23.35 36.40 31.83
C ALA A 206 -21.90 36.90 31.95
N SER A 207 -21.71 38.11 32.49
CA SER A 207 -20.36 38.67 32.73
C SER A 207 -19.56 37.88 33.77
N ASP A 208 -20.21 37.38 34.82
CA ASP A 208 -19.55 36.58 35.86
C ASP A 208 -19.18 35.18 35.34
N ALA A 209 -20.05 34.55 34.53
CA ALA A 209 -19.75 33.30 33.84
C ALA A 209 -18.60 33.44 32.83
N GLU A 210 -18.51 34.59 32.16
CA GLU A 210 -17.40 34.90 31.25
C GLU A 210 -16.06 35.00 32.00
N LYS A 211 -16.04 35.69 33.15
CA LYS A 211 -14.84 35.75 34.00
C LYS A 211 -14.45 34.36 34.52
N GLU A 212 -15.43 33.49 34.82
CA GLU A 212 -15.18 32.10 35.21
C GLU A 212 -14.55 31.30 34.07
N LEU A 213 -15.06 31.46 32.83
CA LEU A 213 -14.51 30.81 31.62
C LEU A 213 -13.05 31.16 31.39
N PHE A 214 -12.70 32.46 31.36
CA PHE A 214 -11.31 32.85 31.10
C PHE A 214 -10.37 32.49 32.26
N ARG A 215 -10.83 32.53 33.52
CA ARG A 215 -10.06 31.98 34.65
C ARG A 215 -9.83 30.47 34.52
N ALA A 216 -10.84 29.73 34.08
CA ALA A 216 -10.72 28.30 33.84
C ALA A 216 -9.76 28.03 32.68
N LEU A 217 -9.75 28.87 31.64
CA LEU A 217 -8.83 28.76 30.50
C LEU A 217 -7.39 29.01 30.92
N ASP A 218 -7.14 30.06 31.71
CA ASP A 218 -5.82 30.38 32.26
C ASP A 218 -5.31 29.24 33.18
N ALA A 219 -6.20 28.67 33.99
CA ALA A 219 -5.88 27.52 34.85
C ALA A 219 -5.66 26.22 34.05
N ALA A 220 -6.36 26.06 32.92
CA ALA A 220 -6.26 24.92 32.02
C ALA A 220 -5.05 24.98 31.08
N GLY A 221 -4.22 26.02 31.14
CA GLY A 221 -3.00 26.13 30.32
C GLY A 221 -2.00 24.98 30.49
N SER A 222 -2.15 24.16 31.54
CA SER A 222 -1.39 22.92 31.77
C SER A 222 -2.26 21.64 31.73
N SER A 223 -3.55 21.75 31.45
CA SER A 223 -4.48 20.61 31.39
C SER A 223 -4.47 19.98 30.00
N LYS A 224 -4.80 18.68 29.91
CA LYS A 224 -4.95 17.96 28.63
C LYS A 224 -6.34 18.14 28.01
N GLU A 225 -7.10 19.17 28.41
CA GLU A 225 -8.44 19.39 27.87
C GLU A 225 -8.38 19.85 26.40
N PRO A 226 -9.20 19.26 25.51
CA PRO A 226 -9.19 19.59 24.08
C PRO A 226 -9.36 21.10 23.82
N LEU A 227 -10.32 21.75 24.49
CA LEU A 227 -10.57 23.18 24.28
C LEU A 227 -9.36 24.06 24.68
N ALA A 228 -8.65 23.73 25.75
CA ALA A 228 -7.45 24.45 26.17
C ALA A 228 -6.31 24.28 25.15
N ILE A 229 -6.12 23.04 24.66
CA ILE A 229 -5.12 22.73 23.63
C ILE A 229 -5.44 23.50 22.34
N ALA A 230 -6.70 23.51 21.87
CA ALA A 230 -7.06 24.26 20.67
C ALA A 230 -6.81 25.76 20.80
N CYS A 231 -7.12 26.36 21.96
CA CYS A 231 -6.86 27.78 22.20
C CYS A 231 -5.37 28.11 22.17
N LEU A 232 -4.54 27.28 22.80
CA LEU A 232 -3.08 27.45 22.84
C LEU A 232 -2.42 27.20 21.48
N VAL A 233 -2.81 26.13 20.79
CA VAL A 233 -2.20 25.71 19.51
C VAL A 233 -2.52 26.68 18.39
N PHE A 234 -3.74 27.23 18.36
CA PHE A 234 -4.18 28.14 17.30
C PHE A 234 -4.08 29.62 17.69
N ASP A 235 -3.58 29.93 18.88
CA ASP A 235 -3.43 31.29 19.41
C ASP A 235 -4.73 32.10 19.28
N LEU A 236 -5.84 31.51 19.77
CA LEU A 236 -7.18 32.08 19.62
C LEU A 236 -7.35 33.29 20.54
N CYS A 237 -7.77 34.42 19.97
CA CYS A 237 -8.10 35.59 20.79
C CYS A 237 -9.45 35.40 21.52
N PRO A 238 -9.73 36.18 22.58
CA PRO A 238 -10.98 36.05 23.34
C PRO A 238 -12.25 36.11 22.47
N ALA A 239 -12.28 36.95 21.43
CA ALA A 239 -13.41 37.01 20.51
C ALA A 239 -13.55 35.74 19.67
N GLU A 240 -12.43 35.14 19.21
CA GLU A 240 -12.44 33.87 18.46
C GLU A 240 -12.94 32.70 19.32
N ILE A 241 -12.54 32.65 20.59
CA ILE A 241 -12.99 31.63 21.55
C ILE A 241 -14.51 31.71 21.73
N ARG A 242 -15.06 32.92 21.96
CA ARG A 242 -16.51 33.13 22.11
C ARG A 242 -17.30 32.68 20.86
N VAL A 243 -16.79 33.04 19.67
CA VAL A 243 -17.41 32.63 18.40
C VAL A 243 -17.38 31.11 18.24
N LEU A 244 -16.24 30.47 18.52
CA LEU A 244 -16.12 29.02 18.46
C LEU A 244 -17.09 28.33 19.42
N LEU A 245 -17.20 28.80 20.66
CA LEU A 245 -18.12 28.23 21.66
C LEU A 245 -19.59 28.35 21.24
N LEU A 246 -20.01 29.49 20.69
CA LEU A 246 -21.36 29.65 20.16
C LEU A 246 -21.62 28.74 18.95
N ALA A 247 -20.61 28.53 18.10
CA ALA A 247 -20.72 27.63 16.95
C ALA A 247 -20.76 26.14 17.36
N VAL A 248 -20.09 25.76 18.46
CA VAL A 248 -20.13 24.39 19.03
C VAL A 248 -21.43 24.12 19.79
N ALA A 249 -22.11 25.15 20.30
CA ALA A 249 -23.32 25.00 21.12
C ALA A 249 -24.39 24.04 20.53
N PRO A 250 -24.76 24.09 19.23
CA PRO A 250 -25.70 23.15 18.62
C PRO A 250 -25.35 21.66 18.81
N GLU A 251 -24.06 21.34 18.90
CA GLU A 251 -23.54 19.97 19.05
C GLU A 251 -23.51 19.53 20.54
N LEU A 252 -23.54 20.48 21.48
CA LEU A 252 -23.51 20.18 22.93
C LEU A 252 -24.89 19.82 23.50
N ASP A 253 -25.92 20.56 23.12
CA ASP A 253 -27.29 20.34 23.58
C ASP A 253 -28.31 20.79 22.51
N PRO A 254 -29.24 19.91 22.09
CA PRO A 254 -30.32 20.25 21.15
C PRO A 254 -31.17 21.46 21.56
N ARG A 255 -31.22 21.83 22.85
CA ARG A 255 -31.90 23.04 23.34
C ARG A 255 -31.34 24.32 22.70
N TYR A 256 -30.02 24.38 22.48
CA TYR A 256 -29.38 25.55 21.89
C TYR A 256 -29.78 25.74 20.44
N GLN A 257 -30.04 24.65 19.70
CA GLN A 257 -30.58 24.72 18.33
C GLN A 257 -31.92 25.46 18.27
N ARG A 258 -32.81 25.19 19.25
CA ARG A 258 -34.11 25.87 19.36
C ARG A 258 -33.96 27.34 19.74
N CYS A 259 -32.99 27.65 20.60
CA CYS A 259 -32.68 29.03 20.98
C CYS A 259 -32.22 29.84 19.77
N PHE A 260 -31.33 29.30 18.94
CA PHE A 260 -30.87 29.99 17.73
C PHE A 260 -31.99 30.24 16.72
N GLY A 261 -32.87 29.26 16.51
CA GLY A 261 -34.03 29.45 15.63
C GLY A 261 -34.97 30.57 16.11
N LEU A 262 -35.17 30.69 17.43
CA LEU A 262 -35.95 31.78 18.01
C LEU A 262 -35.25 33.14 17.86
N LEU A 263 -33.96 33.23 18.20
CA LEU A 263 -33.18 34.47 18.14
C LEU A 263 -33.02 35.02 16.71
N LEU A 264 -33.08 34.14 15.70
CA LEU A 264 -33.01 34.49 14.28
C LEU A 264 -34.38 34.74 13.65
N ASP A 265 -35.47 34.58 14.39
CA ASP A 265 -36.85 34.59 13.87
C ASP A 265 -37.05 33.60 12.70
N ASP A 266 -36.37 32.45 12.77
CA ASP A 266 -36.39 31.40 11.74
C ASP A 266 -36.14 30.03 12.38
N LEU A 267 -37.22 29.32 12.70
CA LEU A 267 -37.16 27.98 13.31
C LEU A 267 -36.54 26.90 12.40
N SER A 268 -36.39 27.17 11.10
CA SER A 268 -35.68 26.25 10.19
C SER A 268 -34.16 26.31 10.40
N ARG A 269 -33.64 27.42 10.95
CA ARG A 269 -32.23 27.57 11.29
C ARG A 269 -31.93 27.01 12.68
N ARG A 270 -30.92 26.14 12.73
CA ARG A 270 -30.49 25.44 13.95
C ARG A 270 -29.07 25.82 14.42
N VAL A 271 -28.44 26.76 13.73
CA VAL A 271 -27.04 27.15 13.91
C VAL A 271 -26.94 28.67 13.93
N PRO A 272 -25.95 29.25 14.66
CA PRO A 272 -25.79 30.70 14.73
C PRO A 272 -25.35 31.30 13.39
N THR A 273 -25.61 32.59 13.20
CA THR A 273 -25.08 33.39 12.09
C THR A 273 -24.03 34.38 12.57
N LEU A 274 -23.23 34.93 11.65
CA LEU A 274 -22.29 36.02 11.96
C LEU A 274 -23.01 37.18 12.66
N GLY A 275 -24.14 37.62 12.11
CA GLY A 275 -24.95 38.71 12.68
C GLY A 275 -25.38 38.42 14.11
N LEU A 276 -25.84 37.21 14.39
CA LEU A 276 -26.24 36.82 15.75
C LEU A 276 -25.05 36.78 16.70
N CYS A 277 -23.91 36.19 16.29
CA CYS A 277 -22.70 36.20 17.12
C CYS A 277 -22.23 37.63 17.43
N THR A 278 -22.31 38.55 16.48
CA THR A 278 -21.96 39.96 16.73
C THR A 278 -22.90 40.63 17.73
N ALA A 279 -24.20 40.31 17.68
CA ALA A 279 -25.20 40.83 18.62
C ALA A 279 -25.01 40.27 20.04
N LEU A 280 -24.73 38.97 20.16
CA LEU A 280 -24.54 38.29 21.44
C LEU A 280 -23.24 38.68 22.16
N ILE A 281 -22.16 38.91 21.41
CA ILE A 281 -20.84 39.24 21.98
C ILE A 281 -20.68 40.76 22.22
N GLY A 282 -21.34 41.60 21.42
CA GLY A 282 -21.28 43.06 21.55
C GLY A 282 -20.04 43.74 20.94
N GLU A 283 -19.14 42.97 20.30
CA GLU A 283 -17.89 43.46 19.70
C GLU A 283 -17.84 43.24 18.17
N PRO A 284 -18.64 43.98 17.37
CA PRO A 284 -18.86 43.66 15.96
C PRO A 284 -17.58 43.71 15.10
N VAL A 285 -16.64 44.60 15.41
CA VAL A 285 -15.37 44.71 14.68
C VAL A 285 -14.47 43.51 14.96
N GLN A 286 -14.36 43.09 16.22
CA GLN A 286 -13.49 41.98 16.62
C GLN A 286 -14.03 40.64 16.13
N VAL A 287 -15.35 40.42 16.23
CA VAL A 287 -16.01 39.21 15.69
C VAL A 287 -15.85 39.14 14.17
N ARG A 288 -15.91 40.26 13.46
CA ARG A 288 -15.66 40.31 12.01
C ARG A 288 -14.20 40.06 11.66
N GLN A 289 -13.25 40.48 12.51
CA GLN A 289 -11.83 40.18 12.35
C GLN A 289 -11.53 38.70 12.59
N ALA A 290 -12.13 38.08 13.61
CA ALA A 290 -12.04 36.65 13.90
C ALA A 290 -12.47 35.77 12.70
N LEU A 291 -13.46 36.24 11.94
CA LEU A 291 -14.02 35.57 10.77
C LEU A 291 -13.51 36.12 9.43
N ALA A 292 -12.51 37.01 9.45
CA ALA A 292 -11.84 37.44 8.23
C ALA A 292 -11.04 36.28 7.62
N ARG A 293 -10.73 36.35 6.32
CA ARG A 293 -9.92 35.32 5.62
C ARG A 293 -8.54 35.06 6.25
N GLY A 294 -8.02 36.02 7.03
CA GLY A 294 -6.78 35.89 7.79
C GLY A 294 -6.95 35.57 9.27
N GLY A 295 -8.19 35.49 9.79
CA GLY A 295 -8.47 35.13 11.18
C GLY A 295 -8.19 33.66 11.46
N ASN A 296 -7.86 33.31 12.71
CA ASN A 296 -7.41 31.97 13.05
C ASN A 296 -8.51 30.92 12.86
N LEU A 297 -9.78 31.27 13.10
CA LEU A 297 -10.91 30.35 12.91
C LEU A 297 -11.05 29.86 11.46
N ILE A 298 -10.84 30.76 10.49
CA ILE A 298 -10.95 30.44 9.05
C ILE A 298 -9.65 29.84 8.51
N ARG A 299 -8.50 30.39 8.92
CA ARG A 299 -7.16 29.91 8.55
C ARG A 299 -6.98 28.44 8.93
N TRP A 300 -7.42 28.06 10.13
CA TRP A 300 -7.32 26.69 10.63
C TRP A 300 -8.56 25.84 10.31
N ARG A 301 -9.48 26.30 9.45
CA ARG A 301 -10.70 25.56 9.08
C ARG A 301 -11.47 25.02 10.30
N LEU A 302 -11.55 25.80 11.38
CA LEU A 302 -12.32 25.38 12.57
C LEU A 302 -13.82 25.46 12.31
N LEU A 303 -14.21 26.33 11.37
CA LEU A 303 -15.58 26.50 10.91
C LEU A 303 -15.70 26.07 9.45
N ASP A 304 -16.80 25.38 9.12
CA ASP A 304 -17.21 25.08 7.75
C ASP A 304 -17.95 26.30 7.18
N THR A 305 -17.21 27.21 6.56
CA THR A 305 -17.80 28.33 5.81
C THR A 305 -18.15 27.87 4.41
N ARG A 306 -19.31 27.21 4.27
CA ARG A 306 -19.89 27.02 2.94
C ARG A 306 -20.38 28.38 2.46
N THR A 307 -19.63 28.98 1.53
CA THR A 307 -20.02 30.22 0.86
C THR A 307 -21.23 29.96 -0.05
N GLY A 308 -22.41 29.82 0.53
CA GLY A 308 -23.66 30.05 -0.17
C GLY A 308 -23.75 31.55 -0.45
N GLY A 309 -24.27 31.96 -1.60
CA GLY A 309 -24.33 33.36 -2.06
C GLY A 309 -25.21 34.32 -1.25
N LEU A 310 -25.33 34.12 0.08
CA LEU A 310 -25.97 35.00 1.05
C LEU A 310 -25.05 36.16 1.45
N SER A 311 -25.63 37.18 2.08
CA SER A 311 -24.87 38.25 2.72
C SER A 311 -23.96 37.67 3.82
N PRO A 312 -22.71 38.13 3.99
CA PRO A 312 -21.80 37.63 5.03
C PRO A 312 -22.36 37.65 6.45
N ALA A 313 -23.34 38.51 6.73
CA ALA A 313 -24.01 38.59 8.04
C ALA A 313 -24.98 37.42 8.31
N ASP A 314 -25.59 36.86 7.26
CA ASP A 314 -26.61 35.80 7.35
C ASP A 314 -26.05 34.39 7.13
N GLU A 315 -24.74 34.32 6.90
CA GLU A 315 -24.00 33.08 6.70
C GLU A 315 -24.03 32.24 7.99
N SER A 316 -24.40 30.96 7.85
CA SER A 316 -24.46 30.01 8.96
C SER A 316 -23.06 29.61 9.39
N LEU A 317 -22.79 29.70 10.69
CA LEU A 317 -21.53 29.29 11.28
C LEU A 317 -21.69 27.87 11.83
N ARG A 318 -21.01 26.92 11.18
CA ARG A 318 -20.92 25.53 11.63
C ARG A 318 -19.48 25.20 11.96
N VAL A 319 -19.29 24.40 13.00
CA VAL A 319 -17.97 23.84 13.33
C VAL A 319 -17.70 22.68 12.39
N ASP A 320 -16.45 22.52 11.99
CA ASP A 320 -16.02 21.35 11.23
C ASP A 320 -16.29 20.07 12.06
N PRO A 321 -16.96 19.04 11.52
CA PRO A 321 -17.36 17.86 12.30
C PRO A 321 -16.21 17.19 13.05
N CYS A 322 -15.03 17.12 12.42
CA CYS A 322 -13.83 16.57 13.04
C CYS A 322 -13.39 17.36 14.28
N ILE A 323 -13.49 18.69 14.24
CA ILE A 323 -13.16 19.53 15.39
C ILE A 323 -14.21 19.40 16.48
N ALA A 324 -15.49 19.30 16.13
CA ALA A 324 -16.56 19.04 17.10
C ALA A 324 -16.32 17.72 17.85
N ASP A 325 -16.08 16.62 17.11
CA ASP A 325 -15.80 15.31 17.70
C ASP A 325 -14.55 15.32 18.59
N TRP A 326 -13.50 16.01 18.17
CA TRP A 326 -12.27 16.15 18.94
C TRP A 326 -12.48 16.96 20.23
N LEU A 327 -13.22 18.07 20.16
CA LEU A 327 -13.57 18.88 21.33
C LEU A 327 -14.41 18.10 22.35
N LEU A 328 -15.23 17.16 21.88
CA LEU A 328 -16.01 16.23 22.70
C LEU A 328 -15.20 15.05 23.25
N GLY A 329 -13.91 14.94 22.92
CA GLY A 329 -12.99 13.94 23.46
C GLY A 329 -12.76 12.72 22.58
N SER A 330 -13.24 12.71 21.33
CA SER A 330 -12.98 11.62 20.40
C SER A 330 -11.53 11.61 19.93
N THR A 331 -10.89 10.44 19.95
CA THR A 331 -9.47 10.28 19.59
C THR A 331 -9.25 9.71 18.17
N SER A 332 -10.31 9.24 17.52
CA SER A 332 -10.29 8.56 16.20
C SER A 332 -10.69 9.45 15.02
N VAL A 333 -10.63 10.77 15.21
CA VAL A 333 -11.20 11.77 14.32
C VAL A 333 -10.66 11.72 12.88
N LEU A 334 -9.35 11.46 12.70
CA LEU A 334 -8.72 11.42 11.37
C LEU A 334 -9.16 10.23 10.52
N ALA A 335 -9.53 9.10 11.15
CA ALA A 335 -9.93 7.92 10.41
C ALA A 335 -11.32 8.07 9.76
N LEU A 336 -12.11 9.04 10.23
CA LEU A 336 -13.49 9.29 9.83
C LEU A 336 -13.62 10.46 8.85
N ASP A 337 -12.60 11.31 8.70
CA ASP A 337 -12.64 12.48 7.80
C ASP A 337 -12.62 12.05 6.33
N GLU A 338 -13.66 12.41 5.57
CA GLU A 338 -13.81 12.05 4.16
C GLU A 338 -12.70 12.62 3.27
N HIS A 339 -12.14 13.77 3.66
CA HIS A 339 -11.09 14.44 2.89
C HIS A 339 -9.71 13.80 3.09
N THR A 340 -9.37 13.41 4.33
CA THR A 340 -8.03 12.90 4.63
C THR A 340 -7.96 11.38 4.63
N ARG A 341 -9.08 10.65 4.78
CA ARG A 341 -9.08 9.19 4.90
C ARG A 341 -8.40 8.47 3.74
N ARG A 342 -8.44 9.03 2.53
CA ARG A 342 -7.78 8.45 1.35
C ARG A 342 -6.27 8.41 1.44
N ILE A 343 -5.69 9.43 2.08
CA ILE A 343 -4.24 9.62 2.17
C ILE A 343 -3.70 9.21 3.53
N THR A 344 -4.53 9.03 4.56
CA THR A 344 -4.08 8.63 5.90
C THR A 344 -4.09 7.13 6.09
N ARG A 345 -2.98 6.58 6.57
CA ARG A 345 -2.87 5.16 6.93
C ARG A 345 -3.09 4.94 8.43
N SER A 346 -4.05 4.09 8.79
CA SER A 346 -4.32 3.72 10.19
C SER A 346 -3.44 2.58 10.72
N ILE A 347 -3.00 1.69 9.81
CA ILE A 347 -2.18 0.52 10.13
C ILE A 347 -0.70 0.89 10.05
N PRO A 348 0.16 0.41 10.96
CA PRO A 348 1.61 0.55 10.82
C PRO A 348 2.14 0.02 9.48
N TRP A 349 3.26 0.57 9.01
CA TRP A 349 3.98 -0.03 7.89
C TRP A 349 4.64 -1.35 8.31
N PRO A 350 4.73 -2.32 7.38
CA PRO A 350 5.41 -3.59 7.63
C PRO A 350 6.91 -3.40 7.88
N GLY A 351 7.52 -4.36 8.56
CA GLY A 351 8.97 -4.53 8.66
C GLY A 351 9.58 -4.24 10.02
N ALA A 352 8.89 -3.47 10.87
CA ALA A 352 9.41 -3.07 12.18
C ALA A 352 9.73 -4.26 13.09
N ALA A 353 8.93 -5.33 13.02
CA ALA A 353 9.11 -6.54 13.83
C ALA A 353 10.40 -7.31 13.49
N LEU A 354 10.96 -7.14 12.29
CA LEU A 354 12.16 -7.85 11.86
C LEU A 354 13.46 -7.14 12.29
N LEU A 355 13.37 -5.91 12.79
CA LEU A 355 14.53 -5.11 13.14
C LEU A 355 14.97 -5.37 14.59
N GLU A 356 16.02 -6.18 14.75
CA GLU A 356 16.68 -6.41 16.03
C GLU A 356 18.15 -5.97 16.01
N GLY A 357 18.57 -5.29 17.08
CA GLY A 357 19.95 -4.85 17.31
C GLY A 357 20.00 -3.58 18.17
N PRO A 358 20.97 -3.44 19.09
CA PRO A 358 21.10 -2.24 19.92
C PRO A 358 21.35 -0.99 19.06
N ASP A 359 22.24 -1.09 18.08
CA ASP A 359 22.61 0.03 17.21
C ASP A 359 21.42 0.52 16.35
N ILE A 360 20.63 -0.41 15.79
CA ILE A 360 19.45 -0.08 14.97
C ILE A 360 18.36 0.58 15.84
N ARG A 361 18.18 0.10 17.07
CA ARG A 361 17.20 0.67 18.01
C ARG A 361 17.62 2.07 18.45
N GLU A 362 18.91 2.27 18.73
CA GLU A 362 19.44 3.58 19.07
C GLU A 362 19.24 4.58 17.92
N GLU A 363 19.57 4.18 16.69
CA GLU A 363 19.38 5.05 15.52
C GLU A 363 17.89 5.36 15.25
N ALA A 364 17.00 4.37 15.41
CA ALA A 364 15.55 4.58 15.27
C ALA A 364 15.02 5.58 16.32
N VAL A 365 15.49 5.49 17.56
CA VAL A 365 15.14 6.44 18.63
C VAL A 365 15.69 7.83 18.34
N LEU A 366 16.96 7.93 17.89
CA LEU A 366 17.57 9.20 17.49
C LEU A 366 16.79 9.86 16.36
N LEU A 367 16.32 9.09 15.38
CA LEU A 367 15.55 9.60 14.26
C LEU A 367 14.21 10.22 14.71
N ILE A 368 13.45 9.52 15.54
CA ILE A 368 12.17 10.03 16.08
C ILE A 368 12.38 11.23 16.98
N ARG A 369 13.42 11.21 17.82
CA ARG A 369 13.80 12.35 18.65
C ARG A 369 14.14 13.56 17.79
N LYS A 370 14.89 13.37 16.71
CA LYS A 370 15.22 14.42 15.74
C LYS A 370 13.98 14.97 15.03
N ILE A 371 12.96 14.15 14.77
CA ILE A 371 11.67 14.63 14.20
C ILE A 371 10.90 15.46 15.24
N MET A 372 10.98 15.10 16.52
CA MET A 372 10.21 15.74 17.59
C MET A 372 10.84 17.03 18.14
N GLU A 373 12.17 17.11 18.22
CA GLU A 373 12.89 18.24 18.82
C GLU A 373 13.01 19.47 17.89
N GLN A 374 12.53 19.40 16.64
CA GLN A 374 12.61 20.49 15.67
C GLN A 374 11.69 21.66 16.10
N ARG A 375 12.31 22.78 16.48
CA ARG A 375 11.61 24.03 16.88
C ARG A 375 11.42 25.01 15.72
N MET A 376 11.95 24.70 14.53
CA MET A 376 11.84 25.49 13.31
C MET A 376 11.62 24.49 12.16
N THR A 377 10.75 24.83 11.21
CA THR A 377 10.25 24.01 10.09
C THR A 377 11.34 23.38 9.22
N ARG A 378 12.04 22.37 9.73
CA ARG A 378 12.94 21.52 8.94
C ARG A 378 12.35 20.14 8.86
N TRP A 379 11.83 19.83 7.69
CA TRP A 379 11.46 18.47 7.34
C TRP A 379 12.70 17.57 7.45
N VAL A 380 12.55 16.42 8.11
CA VAL A 380 13.57 15.36 8.05
C VAL A 380 13.33 14.59 6.76
N VAL A 381 14.29 14.66 5.85
CA VAL A 381 14.17 14.05 4.54
C VAL A 381 14.93 12.74 4.50
N LEU A 382 14.19 11.65 4.36
CA LEU A 382 14.72 10.30 4.23
C LEU A 382 14.88 9.98 2.75
N ARG A 383 16.13 9.90 2.30
CA ARG A 383 16.48 9.77 0.87
C ARG A 383 16.75 8.33 0.47
N GLY A 384 16.60 8.10 -0.83
CA GLY A 384 17.08 6.90 -1.53
C GLY A 384 15.93 6.02 -2.00
N GLN A 385 16.25 5.10 -2.91
CA GLN A 385 15.29 4.14 -3.50
C GLN A 385 14.73 3.12 -2.48
N SER A 386 15.01 3.32 -1.20
CA SER A 386 14.85 2.40 -0.09
C SER A 386 13.72 2.81 0.85
N GLY A 387 12.62 3.34 0.29
CA GLY A 387 11.53 3.92 1.07
C GLY A 387 10.92 2.96 2.10
N ALA A 388 10.78 1.68 1.76
CA ALA A 388 10.25 0.67 2.68
C ALA A 388 11.16 0.42 3.90
N ASP A 389 12.47 0.57 3.74
CA ASP A 389 13.40 0.39 4.85
C ASP A 389 13.31 1.55 5.85
N TRP A 390 13.17 2.77 5.33
CA TRP A 390 12.90 3.96 6.15
C TRP A 390 11.57 3.85 6.90
N ARG A 391 10.51 3.34 6.24
CA ARG A 391 9.21 3.08 6.90
C ARG A 391 9.38 2.13 8.09
N ALA A 392 10.06 0.99 7.88
CA ALA A 392 10.29 0.01 8.94
C ALA A 392 11.10 0.59 10.11
N LEU A 393 12.13 1.40 9.83
CA LEU A 393 12.95 2.04 10.86
C LEU A 393 12.17 3.10 11.66
N LEU A 394 11.36 3.91 10.99
CA LEU A 394 10.49 4.89 11.66
C LEU A 394 9.47 4.20 12.56
N GLU A 395 8.84 3.13 12.09
CA GLU A 395 7.88 2.35 12.88
C GLU A 395 8.51 1.70 14.11
N LEU A 396 9.76 1.23 14.01
CA LEU A 396 10.51 0.74 15.15
C LEU A 396 10.70 1.85 16.20
N GLY A 397 11.16 3.03 15.78
CA GLY A 397 11.38 4.16 16.69
C GLY A 397 10.09 4.64 17.35
N VAL A 398 9.01 4.70 16.57
CA VAL A 398 7.65 5.04 17.02
C VAL A 398 7.16 4.06 18.09
N THR A 399 7.37 2.76 17.86
CA THR A 399 6.99 1.70 18.81
C THR A 399 7.79 1.80 20.11
N ILE A 400 9.10 2.10 20.03
CA ILE A 400 9.97 2.20 21.22
C ILE A 400 9.64 3.44 22.06
N GLN A 401 9.31 4.57 21.42
CA GLN A 401 8.99 5.82 22.10
C GLN A 401 7.51 5.95 22.50
N GLU A 402 6.66 4.96 22.14
CA GLU A 402 5.21 4.97 22.37
C GLU A 402 4.50 6.21 21.80
N ILE A 403 5.03 6.74 20.69
CA ILE A 403 4.45 7.89 19.99
C ILE A 403 3.47 7.35 18.95
N LEU A 404 2.40 8.10 18.62
CA LEU A 404 1.50 7.72 17.53
C LEU A 404 1.63 8.74 16.39
N PRO A 405 2.31 8.43 15.27
CA PRO A 405 2.44 9.35 14.15
C PRO A 405 1.16 9.38 13.31
N ILE A 406 1.00 10.47 12.54
CA ILE A 406 0.04 10.54 11.45
C ILE A 406 0.76 10.13 10.18
N ARG A 407 0.37 8.97 9.63
CA ARG A 407 0.95 8.37 8.43
C ARG A 407 0.20 8.86 7.21
N VAL A 408 0.92 9.40 6.23
CA VAL A 408 0.32 9.95 5.01
C VAL A 408 0.98 9.34 3.78
N GLU A 409 0.17 8.70 2.93
CA GLU A 409 0.56 8.16 1.64
C GLU A 409 0.15 9.18 0.56
N LEU A 410 1.12 9.93 0.04
CA LEU A 410 0.85 11.02 -0.92
C LEU A 410 0.59 10.50 -2.33
N ALA A 411 0.93 9.24 -2.64
CA ALA A 411 0.58 8.61 -3.92
C ALA A 411 -0.94 8.60 -4.15
N ASP A 412 -1.75 8.56 -3.09
CA ASP A 412 -3.22 8.57 -3.17
C ASP A 412 -3.81 9.98 -3.37
N LEU A 413 -2.98 11.02 -3.52
CA LEU A 413 -3.43 12.36 -3.95
C LEU A 413 -3.77 12.42 -5.44
N ALA A 414 -3.50 11.35 -6.18
CA ALA A 414 -3.68 11.29 -7.61
C ALA A 414 -5.08 11.68 -8.07
N GLY A 415 -5.14 12.65 -9.00
CA GLY A 415 -6.40 13.15 -9.58
C GLY A 415 -7.15 14.18 -8.74
N THR A 416 -6.58 14.66 -7.63
CA THR A 416 -7.16 15.75 -6.83
C THR A 416 -6.81 17.12 -7.41
N ASP A 417 -7.74 18.07 -7.36
CA ASP A 417 -7.50 19.45 -7.78
C ASP A 417 -6.67 20.23 -6.74
N ALA A 418 -6.10 21.37 -7.14
CA ALA A 418 -5.23 22.15 -6.26
C ALA A 418 -5.93 22.60 -4.96
N ALA A 419 -7.23 22.93 -5.03
CA ALA A 419 -8.01 23.31 -3.87
C ALA A 419 -8.23 22.14 -2.90
N GLY A 420 -8.52 20.94 -3.42
CA GLY A 420 -8.62 19.73 -2.61
C GLY A 420 -7.29 19.36 -1.95
N VAL A 421 -6.17 19.50 -2.65
CA VAL A 421 -4.84 19.24 -2.07
C VAL A 421 -4.52 20.19 -0.91
N GLU A 422 -4.81 21.49 -1.08
CA GLU A 422 -4.62 22.49 -0.02
C GLU A 422 -5.53 22.20 1.19
N GLU A 423 -6.80 21.86 0.96
CA GLU A 423 -7.75 21.53 2.02
C GLU A 423 -7.33 20.28 2.81
N CYS A 424 -6.85 19.23 2.14
CA CYS A 424 -6.30 18.04 2.78
C CYS A 424 -5.07 18.36 3.63
N ALA A 425 -4.14 19.17 3.11
CA ALA A 425 -2.95 19.59 3.85
C ALA A 425 -3.31 20.42 5.09
N LEU A 426 -4.26 21.35 4.95
CA LEU A 426 -4.74 22.18 6.07
C LEU A 426 -5.35 21.32 7.18
N ARG A 427 -6.28 20.41 6.83
CA ARG A 427 -6.96 19.53 7.80
C ARG A 427 -5.98 18.60 8.52
N LEU A 428 -5.01 18.04 7.81
CA LEU A 428 -3.96 17.21 8.40
C LEU A 428 -3.02 17.99 9.30
N GLY A 429 -2.51 19.13 8.84
CA GLY A 429 -1.60 19.95 9.63
C GLY A 429 -2.25 20.48 10.90
N ARG A 430 -3.52 20.89 10.81
CA ARG A 430 -4.37 21.24 11.95
C ARG A 430 -4.43 20.11 12.97
N MET A 431 -4.72 18.89 12.55
CA MET A 431 -4.86 17.78 13.48
C MET A 431 -3.51 17.30 14.05
N ALA A 432 -2.43 17.36 13.27
CA ALA A 432 -1.08 17.09 13.75
C ALA A 432 -0.69 18.05 14.89
N ARG A 433 -1.04 19.33 14.76
CA ARG A 433 -0.81 20.36 15.78
C ARG A 433 -1.67 20.13 17.03
N LEU A 434 -2.96 19.82 16.87
CA LEU A 434 -3.86 19.54 18.01
C LEU A 434 -3.47 18.30 18.80
N THR A 435 -3.02 17.25 18.11
CA THR A 435 -2.66 15.98 18.75
C THR A 435 -1.19 15.93 19.19
N GLY A 436 -0.37 16.89 18.76
CA GLY A 436 1.08 16.88 18.96
C GLY A 436 1.80 15.74 18.24
N ARG A 437 1.16 15.10 17.27
CA ARG A 437 1.66 13.91 16.57
C ARG A 437 2.53 14.30 15.38
N PRO A 438 3.71 13.68 15.19
CA PRO A 438 4.54 13.95 14.03
C PRO A 438 3.89 13.41 12.74
N LEU A 439 4.06 14.15 11.63
CA LEU A 439 3.63 13.71 10.31
C LEU A 439 4.73 12.87 9.65
N ILE A 440 4.39 11.69 9.15
CA ILE A 440 5.28 10.88 8.31
C ILE A 440 4.66 10.84 6.92
N LEU A 441 5.30 11.54 5.98
CA LEU A 441 4.83 11.72 4.61
C LEU A 441 5.61 10.80 3.67
N ASP A 442 4.90 9.96 2.94
CA ASP A 442 5.47 9.03 1.97
C ASP A 442 5.11 9.48 0.55
N LEU A 443 6.13 9.89 -0.22
CA LEU A 443 5.95 10.39 -1.59
C LEU A 443 5.74 9.28 -2.62
N GLY A 444 5.79 8.00 -2.21
CA GLY A 444 5.58 6.88 -3.11
C GLY A 444 6.78 6.60 -4.02
N SER A 445 6.50 6.03 -5.20
CA SER A 445 7.54 5.63 -6.15
C SER A 445 8.10 6.82 -6.95
N ALA A 446 9.24 6.63 -7.62
CA ALA A 446 9.83 7.67 -8.46
C ALA A 446 8.92 8.07 -9.64
N ASP A 447 8.09 7.14 -10.13
CA ASP A 447 7.16 7.37 -11.24
C ASP A 447 5.99 8.28 -10.84
N ASP A 448 5.46 8.09 -9.61
CA ASP A 448 4.37 8.91 -9.06
C ASP A 448 4.84 10.35 -8.85
N PHE A 449 6.07 10.52 -8.37
CA PHE A 449 6.68 11.83 -8.14
C PHE A 449 6.76 12.70 -9.40
N GLY A 450 7.16 12.12 -10.53
CA GLY A 450 7.30 12.87 -11.78
C GLY A 450 5.98 13.42 -12.34
N ARG A 451 4.85 12.76 -12.05
CA ARG A 451 3.51 13.19 -12.51
C ARG A 451 2.88 14.24 -11.60
N GLU A 452 3.18 14.18 -10.29
CA GLU A 452 2.44 14.91 -9.26
C GLU A 452 3.26 15.96 -8.49
N GLU A 453 4.46 16.30 -8.98
CA GLU A 453 5.39 17.26 -8.35
C GLU A 453 4.70 18.57 -7.89
N ARG A 454 3.76 19.10 -8.69
CA ARG A 454 3.02 20.33 -8.34
C ARG A 454 2.10 20.16 -7.14
N SER A 455 1.39 19.03 -7.07
CA SER A 455 0.48 18.70 -5.97
C SER A 455 1.27 18.49 -4.69
N PHE A 456 2.38 17.74 -4.75
CA PHE A 456 3.25 17.52 -3.59
C PHE A 456 3.87 18.81 -3.08
N ARG A 457 4.29 19.70 -3.98
CA ARG A 457 4.81 21.01 -3.62
C ARG A 457 3.78 21.87 -2.92
N LEU A 458 2.54 21.92 -3.43
CA LEU A 458 1.46 22.67 -2.80
C LEU A 458 1.14 22.11 -1.41
N PHE A 459 1.06 20.78 -1.28
CA PHE A 459 0.79 20.09 -0.03
C PHE A 459 1.86 20.39 1.03
N LEU A 460 3.13 20.25 0.69
CA LEU A 460 4.24 20.50 1.61
C LEU A 460 4.40 21.98 1.95
N ALA A 461 4.20 22.89 1.00
CA ALA A 461 4.21 24.33 1.26
C ALA A 461 3.11 24.74 2.25
N THR A 462 1.93 24.13 2.13
CA THR A 462 0.80 24.36 3.05
C THR A 462 1.15 23.87 4.45
N LEU A 463 1.70 22.66 4.60
CA LEU A 463 2.13 22.13 5.89
C LEU A 463 3.30 22.93 6.51
N GLY A 464 4.23 23.43 5.68
CA GLY A 464 5.31 24.33 6.09
C GLY A 464 4.77 25.64 6.65
N ALA A 465 3.75 26.24 6.02
CA ALA A 465 3.08 27.44 6.51
C ALA A 465 2.34 27.22 7.85
N LEU A 466 1.93 25.98 8.14
CA LEU A 466 1.34 25.58 9.43
C LEU A 466 2.40 25.20 10.48
N GLN A 467 3.69 25.29 10.13
CA GLN A 467 4.85 24.87 10.94
C GLN A 467 4.68 23.49 11.60
N CYS A 468 4.22 22.52 10.81
CA CYS A 468 4.11 21.14 11.28
C CYS A 468 5.50 20.47 11.30
N ASN A 469 5.70 19.59 12.27
CA ASN A 469 6.90 18.76 12.37
C ASN A 469 6.65 17.41 11.72
N GLY A 470 7.63 16.91 10.99
CA GLY A 470 7.50 15.63 10.33
C GLY A 470 8.71 15.18 9.52
N ALA A 471 8.59 13.98 8.98
CA ALA A 471 9.55 13.39 8.05
C ALA A 471 8.91 13.16 6.69
N VAL A 472 9.73 13.25 5.64
CA VAL A 472 9.35 13.00 4.25
C VAL A 472 10.23 11.88 3.70
N ILE A 473 9.62 10.79 3.26
CA ILE A 473 10.29 9.67 2.58
C ILE A 473 10.27 9.96 1.08
N CYS A 474 11.45 10.05 0.47
CA CYS A 474 11.61 10.42 -0.93
C CYS A 474 12.52 9.44 -1.69
N PRO A 475 12.09 8.92 -2.85
CA PRO A 475 12.89 7.98 -3.65
C PRO A 475 14.14 8.62 -4.28
N GLU A 476 14.13 9.93 -4.56
CA GLU A 476 15.24 10.64 -5.22
C GLU A 476 15.71 11.91 -4.49
N GLY A 477 16.98 11.96 -4.10
CA GLY A 477 17.55 13.08 -3.35
C GLY A 477 17.67 14.41 -4.12
N ALA A 478 17.84 14.37 -5.45
CA ALA A 478 17.98 15.57 -6.29
C ALA A 478 16.64 16.29 -6.53
N SER A 479 15.54 15.54 -6.44
CA SER A 479 14.19 15.99 -6.79
C SER A 479 13.53 16.74 -5.63
N ILE A 480 13.95 16.49 -4.38
CA ILE A 480 13.37 17.15 -3.21
C ILE A 480 13.72 18.64 -3.09
N ALA A 481 14.85 19.06 -3.65
CA ALA A 481 15.22 20.48 -3.70
C ALA A 481 14.23 21.31 -4.54
N ARG A 482 13.50 20.68 -5.47
CA ARG A 482 12.48 21.36 -6.28
C ARG A 482 11.17 21.54 -5.52
N VAL A 483 10.86 20.60 -4.63
CA VAL A 483 9.59 20.56 -3.89
C VAL A 483 9.69 21.34 -2.57
N LEU A 484 10.80 21.21 -1.85
CA LEU A 484 11.00 21.84 -0.53
C LEU A 484 11.68 23.21 -0.56
N ALA A 485 12.19 23.72 -1.70
CA ALA A 485 12.80 25.05 -1.71
C ALA A 485 11.76 26.16 -1.44
N PRO A 486 11.97 27.06 -0.44
CA PRO A 486 13.25 27.44 0.19
C PRO A 486 13.51 26.88 1.61
N ASP A 487 12.76 25.91 2.10
CA ASP A 487 12.85 25.42 3.47
C ASP A 487 14.12 24.58 3.69
N SER A 488 14.84 24.85 4.79
CA SER A 488 15.99 24.04 5.20
C SER A 488 15.52 22.66 5.66
N PHE A 489 16.14 21.58 5.16
CA PHE A 489 15.82 20.20 5.55
C PHE A 489 17.06 19.50 6.10
N ASP A 490 16.85 18.51 6.99
CA ASP A 490 17.91 17.64 7.50
C ASP A 490 17.85 16.28 6.78
N CYS A 491 19.00 15.76 6.36
CA CYS A 491 19.12 14.43 5.75
C CYS A 491 19.97 13.53 6.66
N PRO A 492 19.41 12.46 7.25
CA PRO A 492 20.20 11.45 7.95
C PRO A 492 20.99 10.56 6.96
N ASP A 493 22.03 9.89 7.46
CA ASP A 493 22.90 9.02 6.66
C ASP A 493 22.23 7.66 6.36
N ASP A 494 22.35 7.22 5.12
CA ASP A 494 21.73 6.00 4.57
C ASP A 494 22.45 4.71 5.02
N ALA A 495 23.64 4.83 5.63
CA ALA A 495 24.52 3.71 5.92
C ALA A 495 23.90 2.66 6.85
N ILE A 496 23.02 3.09 7.77
CA ILE A 496 22.32 2.20 8.70
C ILE A 496 21.36 1.24 7.99
N LEU A 497 20.81 1.62 6.83
CA LEU A 497 19.83 0.80 6.11
C LEU A 497 20.42 -0.54 5.65
N GLY A 498 21.69 -0.55 5.25
CA GLY A 498 22.38 -1.78 4.87
C GLY A 498 22.51 -2.75 6.04
N VAL A 499 22.79 -2.24 7.24
CA VAL A 499 22.84 -3.03 8.48
C VAL A 499 21.44 -3.53 8.86
N ALA A 500 20.44 -2.65 8.77
CA ALA A 500 19.05 -2.96 9.07
C ALA A 500 18.49 -4.07 8.17
N ARG A 501 18.78 -4.05 6.86
CA ARG A 501 18.39 -5.13 5.93
C ARG A 501 19.00 -6.49 6.29
N LYS A 502 20.29 -6.52 6.64
CA LYS A 502 20.94 -7.77 7.07
C LYS A 502 20.32 -8.32 8.36
N ALA A 503 20.03 -7.43 9.31
CA ALA A 503 19.33 -7.81 10.54
C ALA A 503 17.92 -8.36 10.24
N ALA A 504 17.17 -7.69 9.36
CA ALA A 504 15.84 -8.13 8.95
C ALA A 504 15.87 -9.49 8.24
N ALA A 505 16.81 -9.71 7.32
CA ALA A 505 17.00 -11.00 6.65
C ALA A 505 17.31 -12.13 7.64
N ARG A 506 18.16 -11.86 8.64
CA ARG A 506 18.46 -12.81 9.72
C ARG A 506 17.21 -13.16 10.53
N MET A 507 16.43 -12.14 10.89
CA MET A 507 15.23 -12.33 11.71
C MET A 507 14.13 -13.05 10.93
N ALA A 508 13.93 -12.69 9.67
CA ALA A 508 13.02 -13.37 8.76
C ALA A 508 13.35 -14.86 8.62
N ALA A 509 14.64 -15.21 8.45
CA ALA A 509 15.08 -16.59 8.42
C ALA A 509 14.82 -17.32 9.76
N LYS A 510 15.11 -16.65 10.89
CA LYS A 510 14.86 -17.22 12.23
C LYS A 510 13.37 -17.51 12.47
N HIS A 511 12.48 -16.59 12.09
CA HIS A 511 11.03 -16.80 12.17
C HIS A 511 10.54 -17.90 11.22
N ALA A 512 11.19 -18.08 10.08
CA ALA A 512 11.00 -19.23 9.18
C ALA A 512 11.65 -20.54 9.72
N LYS A 513 12.07 -20.58 10.99
CA LYS A 513 12.72 -21.73 11.66
C LYS A 513 14.06 -22.15 11.02
N LEU A 514 14.83 -21.20 10.48
CA LEU A 514 16.17 -21.40 9.92
C LEU A 514 17.24 -20.69 10.77
N ILE A 515 18.38 -21.34 10.97
CA ILE A 515 19.56 -20.72 11.57
C ILE A 515 20.61 -20.59 10.47
N LEU A 516 20.69 -19.41 9.86
CA LEU A 516 21.67 -19.12 8.80
C LEU A 516 22.91 -18.46 9.39
N ASN A 517 24.08 -18.80 8.84
CA ASN A 517 25.34 -18.14 9.18
C ASN A 517 25.43 -16.74 8.52
N GLU A 518 26.24 -15.84 9.06
CA GLU A 518 26.50 -14.51 8.46
C GLU A 518 26.86 -14.55 6.96
N PRO A 519 27.78 -15.41 6.47
CA PRO A 519 28.10 -15.48 5.04
C PRO A 519 26.92 -15.94 4.17
N GLU A 520 25.99 -16.74 4.70
CA GLU A 520 24.80 -17.21 3.96
C GLU A 520 23.77 -16.09 3.86
N ILE A 521 23.57 -15.32 4.93
CA ILE A 521 22.69 -14.15 4.93
C ILE A 521 23.24 -13.08 3.98
N ASP A 522 24.56 -12.87 4.00
CA ASP A 522 25.26 -11.99 3.07
C ASP A 522 25.11 -12.46 1.61
N ALA A 523 25.13 -13.77 1.36
CA ALA A 523 24.88 -14.32 0.03
C ALA A 523 23.43 -14.06 -0.41
N ILE A 524 22.44 -14.32 0.44
CA ILE A 524 21.01 -14.12 0.12
C ILE A 524 20.70 -12.64 -0.10
N THR A 525 21.15 -11.73 0.79
CA THR A 525 20.91 -10.29 0.65
C THR A 525 21.61 -9.68 -0.57
N ARG A 526 22.73 -10.24 -1.02
CA ARG A 526 23.39 -9.84 -2.27
C ARG A 526 22.70 -10.42 -3.50
N GLN A 527 22.25 -11.68 -3.41
CA GLN A 527 21.61 -12.37 -4.53
C GLN A 527 20.19 -11.86 -4.76
N TYR A 528 19.47 -11.48 -3.70
CA TYR A 528 18.12 -10.94 -3.72
C TYR A 528 18.10 -9.64 -2.88
N PRO A 529 18.26 -8.46 -3.50
CA PRO A 529 18.31 -7.18 -2.80
C PRO A 529 16.90 -6.70 -2.40
N LEU A 530 16.22 -7.51 -1.59
CA LEU A 530 14.92 -7.20 -1.02
C LEU A 530 15.04 -6.07 0.01
N GLN A 531 13.99 -5.25 0.07
CA GLN A 531 13.75 -4.32 1.17
C GLN A 531 13.19 -5.07 2.39
N ILE A 532 13.16 -4.42 3.56
CA ILE A 532 12.71 -5.02 4.83
C ILE A 532 11.26 -5.55 4.73
N ASP A 533 10.35 -4.84 4.06
CA ASP A 533 8.98 -5.30 3.80
C ASP A 533 8.95 -6.56 2.89
N GLY A 534 9.90 -6.66 1.96
CA GLY A 534 10.08 -7.82 1.10
C GLY A 534 10.51 -9.06 1.89
N PHE A 535 11.43 -8.89 2.85
CA PHE A 535 11.83 -9.99 3.75
C PHE A 535 10.68 -10.46 4.65
N GLU A 536 9.83 -9.55 5.13
CA GLU A 536 8.64 -9.93 5.90
C GLU A 536 7.64 -10.72 5.05
N ARG A 537 7.37 -10.28 3.82
CA ARG A 537 6.52 -11.02 2.88
C ARG A 537 7.10 -12.39 2.52
N ALA A 538 8.41 -12.47 2.29
CA ALA A 538 9.09 -13.72 1.99
C ALA A 538 9.02 -14.69 3.18
N MET A 539 9.19 -14.20 4.41
CA MET A 539 8.98 -14.98 5.64
C MET A 539 7.55 -15.49 5.75
N LEU A 540 6.54 -14.63 5.56
CA LEU A 540 5.14 -15.03 5.62
C LEU A 540 4.79 -16.07 4.55
N SER A 541 5.28 -15.90 3.32
CA SER A 541 5.12 -16.88 2.23
C SER A 541 5.76 -18.22 2.59
N ALA A 542 7.00 -18.21 3.11
CA ALA A 542 7.72 -19.41 3.53
C ALA A 542 7.01 -20.16 4.68
N CYS A 543 6.44 -19.42 5.64
CA CYS A 543 5.69 -19.98 6.78
C CYS A 543 4.28 -20.48 6.40
N SER A 544 3.69 -19.97 5.32
CA SER A 544 2.32 -20.34 4.93
C SER A 544 2.21 -21.70 4.24
N LYS A 545 3.31 -22.21 3.65
CA LYS A 545 3.35 -23.53 2.98
C LYS A 545 3.43 -24.66 4.03
N PRO A 546 2.58 -25.71 3.97
CA PRO A 546 2.50 -26.72 5.02
C PRO A 546 3.83 -27.44 5.25
N ASP A 547 4.23 -27.56 6.52
CA ASP A 547 5.38 -28.35 6.95
C ASP A 547 5.09 -29.84 6.66
N CYS A 548 5.70 -30.42 5.62
CA CYS A 548 5.91 -31.86 5.60
C CYS A 548 6.84 -32.19 6.78
N GLU A 549 6.39 -33.02 7.72
CA GLU A 549 7.05 -33.31 9.00
C GLU A 549 8.49 -33.86 8.86
N GLU A 550 8.92 -34.25 7.65
CA GLU A 550 10.26 -34.76 7.32
C GLU A 550 11.14 -33.79 6.51
N ALA A 551 10.76 -32.52 6.34
CA ALA A 551 11.56 -31.57 5.58
C ALA A 551 12.91 -31.28 6.27
N GLN A 552 13.98 -31.90 5.78
CA GLN A 552 15.37 -31.61 6.12
C GLN A 552 15.66 -30.10 6.05
N GLU A 553 16.60 -29.62 6.87
CA GLU A 553 16.99 -28.21 6.95
C GLU A 553 17.34 -27.60 5.57
N ALA A 554 17.95 -28.39 4.68
CA ALA A 554 18.19 -28.00 3.28
C ALA A 554 16.92 -27.65 2.49
N CYS A 555 15.82 -28.41 2.69
CA CYS A 555 14.54 -28.13 2.04
C CYS A 555 13.90 -26.83 2.56
N ARG A 556 14.14 -26.46 3.82
CA ARG A 556 13.67 -25.19 4.39
C ARG A 556 14.43 -24.00 3.83
N ILE A 557 15.76 -24.12 3.65
CA ILE A 557 16.58 -23.08 3.00
C ILE A 557 16.10 -22.86 1.57
N ASP A 558 15.90 -23.93 0.80
CA ASP A 558 15.40 -23.84 -0.58
C ASP A 558 14.02 -23.19 -0.65
N ARG A 559 13.13 -23.45 0.32
CA ARG A 559 11.81 -22.78 0.42
C ARG A 559 11.92 -21.30 0.72
N PHE A 560 12.76 -20.90 1.68
CA PHE A 560 12.95 -19.49 2.01
C PHE A 560 13.59 -18.72 0.86
N VAL A 561 14.58 -19.33 0.19
CA VAL A 561 15.20 -18.78 -1.01
C VAL A 561 14.17 -18.69 -2.14
N ALA A 562 13.31 -19.70 -2.34
CA ALA A 562 12.21 -19.63 -3.31
C ALA A 562 11.19 -18.53 -2.99
N ALA A 563 10.85 -18.31 -1.72
CA ALA A 563 9.97 -17.23 -1.30
C ALA A 563 10.62 -15.85 -1.50
N CYS A 564 11.93 -15.71 -1.23
CA CYS A 564 12.68 -14.49 -1.54
C CYS A 564 12.68 -14.21 -3.05
N LYS A 565 12.83 -15.25 -3.88
CA LYS A 565 12.69 -15.13 -5.34
C LYS A 565 11.29 -14.68 -5.75
N GLU A 566 10.25 -15.32 -5.25
CA GLU A 566 8.86 -14.97 -5.56
C GLU A 566 8.60 -13.49 -5.27
N VAL A 567 8.98 -12.99 -4.10
CA VAL A 567 8.77 -11.57 -3.72
C VAL A 567 9.65 -10.61 -4.53
N ALA A 568 10.88 -11.01 -4.87
CA ALA A 568 11.73 -10.22 -5.78
C ALA A 568 11.10 -10.07 -7.18
N ASN A 569 10.32 -11.07 -7.60
CA ASN A 569 9.73 -11.16 -8.93
C ASN A 569 8.39 -10.46 -9.08
N GLU A 570 7.65 -10.24 -8.00
CA GLU A 570 6.38 -9.48 -8.04
C GLU A 570 6.54 -8.06 -8.58
N ARG A 571 7.75 -7.50 -8.55
CA ARG A 571 8.06 -6.13 -8.99
C ARG A 571 8.58 -6.00 -10.42
N VAL A 572 8.63 -7.07 -11.21
CA VAL A 572 9.15 -7.01 -12.59
C VAL A 572 8.18 -6.28 -13.52
N SER A 573 8.62 -5.18 -14.14
CA SER A 573 7.81 -4.39 -15.09
C SER A 573 7.40 -5.18 -16.33
N HIS A 574 6.31 -4.74 -16.98
CA HIS A 574 5.77 -5.38 -18.19
C HIS A 574 6.69 -5.29 -19.43
N PHE A 575 7.80 -4.55 -19.32
CA PHE A 575 8.82 -4.37 -20.35
C PHE A 575 9.85 -5.52 -20.40
N ALA A 576 9.90 -6.35 -19.36
CA ALA A 576 10.78 -7.50 -19.28
C ALA A 576 10.00 -8.80 -19.11
N GLU A 577 10.52 -9.89 -19.68
CA GLU A 577 10.02 -11.24 -19.48
C GLU A 577 11.00 -12.01 -18.59
N LEU A 578 10.47 -12.63 -17.53
CA LEU A 578 11.27 -13.50 -16.68
C LEU A 578 11.47 -14.86 -17.35
N ILE A 579 12.73 -15.28 -17.49
CA ILE A 579 13.11 -16.58 -18.03
C ILE A 579 13.73 -17.42 -16.91
N GLU A 580 13.09 -18.56 -16.65
CA GLU A 580 13.61 -19.61 -15.78
C GLU A 580 14.86 -20.24 -16.41
N PRO A 581 16.01 -20.26 -15.72
CA PRO A 581 17.24 -20.75 -16.29
C PRO A 581 17.32 -22.29 -16.27
N GLU A 582 16.68 -22.92 -17.24
CA GLU A 582 16.55 -24.39 -17.35
C GLU A 582 17.76 -25.09 -18.00
N PHE A 583 18.70 -24.37 -18.61
CA PHE A 583 19.81 -24.98 -19.35
C PHE A 583 21.11 -25.01 -18.53
N GLU A 584 21.88 -26.10 -18.58
CA GLU A 584 23.22 -26.17 -17.99
C GLU A 584 24.31 -25.79 -19.00
N LEU A 585 25.43 -25.20 -18.54
CA LEU A 585 26.59 -24.90 -19.40
C LEU A 585 27.11 -26.13 -20.15
N LYS A 586 26.98 -27.32 -19.55
CA LYS A 586 27.39 -28.59 -20.15
C LYS A 586 26.60 -28.91 -21.42
N GLN A 587 25.34 -28.47 -21.51
CA GLN A 587 24.42 -28.72 -22.62
C GLN A 587 24.75 -27.84 -23.85
N VAL A 588 25.42 -26.71 -23.64
CA VAL A 588 25.86 -25.81 -24.70
C VAL A 588 27.06 -26.44 -25.44
N VAL A 589 26.92 -26.63 -26.76
CA VAL A 589 27.98 -27.18 -27.62
C VAL A 589 28.70 -26.02 -28.31
N LEU A 590 29.96 -25.81 -27.94
CA LEU A 590 30.82 -24.73 -28.43
C LEU A 590 32.29 -25.20 -28.48
N PRO A 591 33.15 -24.55 -29.30
CA PRO A 591 34.59 -24.78 -29.26
C PRO A 591 35.17 -24.61 -27.85
N PRO A 592 36.22 -25.34 -27.47
CA PRO A 592 36.75 -25.37 -26.11
C PRO A 592 37.17 -23.98 -25.62
N ASP A 593 37.75 -23.15 -26.49
CA ASP A 593 38.16 -21.79 -26.15
C ASP A 593 36.96 -20.88 -25.83
N ARG A 594 35.85 -21.03 -26.54
CA ARG A 594 34.62 -20.27 -26.29
C ARG A 594 33.91 -20.76 -25.02
N LYS A 595 33.93 -22.07 -24.75
CA LYS A 595 33.44 -22.62 -23.47
C LYS A 595 34.23 -22.08 -22.29
N LYS A 596 35.55 -21.98 -22.39
CA LYS A 596 36.39 -21.35 -21.36
C LYS A 596 35.97 -19.91 -21.09
N GLN A 597 35.73 -19.11 -22.14
CA GLN A 597 35.23 -17.73 -21.97
C GLN A 597 33.89 -17.67 -21.22
N LEU A 598 32.96 -18.60 -21.47
CA LEU A 598 31.70 -18.65 -20.70
C LEU A 598 31.92 -19.00 -19.23
N THR A 599 32.83 -19.94 -18.92
CA THR A 599 33.21 -20.25 -17.54
C THR A 599 33.88 -19.04 -16.87
N GLU A 600 34.73 -18.32 -17.60
CA GLU A 600 35.41 -17.12 -17.13
C GLU A 600 34.42 -16.00 -16.76
N ILE A 601 33.33 -15.84 -17.52
CA ILE A 601 32.23 -14.92 -17.18
C ILE A 601 31.62 -15.30 -15.83
N VAL A 602 31.28 -16.57 -15.62
CA VAL A 602 30.69 -17.06 -14.35
C VAL A 602 31.65 -16.84 -13.17
N GLU A 603 32.93 -17.15 -13.36
CA GLU A 603 33.96 -16.96 -12.33
C GLU A 603 34.18 -15.50 -11.99
N ASN A 604 34.18 -14.60 -12.98
CA ASN A 604 34.33 -13.17 -12.77
C ASN A 604 33.18 -12.60 -11.91
N VAL A 605 31.94 -13.02 -12.15
CA VAL A 605 30.80 -12.60 -11.32
C VAL A 605 30.92 -13.15 -9.90
N ARG A 606 31.26 -14.44 -9.74
CA ARG A 606 31.40 -15.07 -8.40
C ARG A 606 32.55 -14.50 -7.57
N LEU A 607 33.67 -14.18 -8.21
CA LEU A 607 34.87 -13.66 -7.55
C LEU A 607 34.86 -12.13 -7.45
N ALA A 608 33.84 -11.45 -7.99
CA ALA A 608 33.73 -10.00 -7.93
C ALA A 608 33.86 -9.42 -6.51
N PRO A 609 33.20 -9.98 -5.46
CA PRO A 609 33.36 -9.44 -4.10
C PRO A 609 34.80 -9.55 -3.59
N LYS A 610 35.48 -10.66 -3.87
CA LYS A 610 36.87 -10.87 -3.46
C LYS A 610 37.82 -9.87 -4.14
N VAL A 611 37.68 -9.67 -5.44
CA VAL A 611 38.59 -8.81 -6.20
C VAL A 611 38.24 -7.33 -6.01
N LEU A 612 36.97 -6.96 -6.07
CA LEU A 612 36.54 -5.56 -6.00
C LEU A 612 36.55 -5.04 -4.56
N ASP A 613 36.10 -5.83 -3.58
CA ASP A 613 35.98 -5.41 -2.19
C ASP A 613 37.22 -5.79 -1.36
N GLU A 614 37.57 -7.08 -1.27
CA GLU A 614 38.71 -7.51 -0.42
C GLU A 614 40.06 -7.02 -0.97
N TRP A 615 40.26 -7.12 -2.29
CA TRP A 615 41.49 -6.64 -2.93
C TRP A 615 41.42 -5.16 -3.34
N ASN A 616 40.28 -4.50 -3.08
CA ASN A 616 40.06 -3.07 -3.23
C ASN A 616 40.26 -2.52 -4.67
N PHE A 617 40.06 -3.36 -5.69
CA PHE A 617 40.13 -2.92 -7.10
C PHE A 617 38.98 -1.98 -7.50
N ARG A 618 37.92 -1.89 -6.69
CA ARG A 618 36.80 -0.95 -6.92
C ARG A 618 37.28 0.51 -7.05
N LYS A 619 38.34 0.92 -6.35
CA LYS A 619 38.89 2.29 -6.46
C LYS A 619 39.50 2.62 -7.82
N GLN A 620 39.86 1.61 -8.61
CA GLN A 620 40.41 1.76 -9.95
C GLN A 620 39.31 1.76 -11.03
N LEU A 621 38.08 1.40 -10.65
CA LEU A 621 36.92 1.22 -11.52
C LEU A 621 35.76 2.10 -11.00
N PRO A 622 35.72 3.40 -11.34
CA PRO A 622 34.65 4.28 -10.90
C PRO A 622 33.26 3.87 -11.44
N TYR A 623 33.21 3.11 -12.54
CA TYR A 623 32.02 2.50 -13.14
C TYR A 623 32.40 1.11 -13.72
N GLY A 624 31.43 0.23 -13.99
CA GLY A 624 31.70 -1.08 -14.60
C GLY A 624 32.07 -2.18 -13.61
N CYS A 625 31.54 -2.15 -12.38
CA CYS A 625 31.75 -3.23 -11.41
C CYS A 625 31.06 -4.55 -11.83
N GLY A 626 30.00 -4.46 -12.63
CA GLY A 626 29.31 -5.62 -13.20
C GLY A 626 30.03 -6.26 -14.39
N VAL A 627 29.39 -7.28 -14.96
CA VAL A 627 29.91 -8.03 -16.10
C VAL A 627 29.01 -7.81 -17.32
N THR A 628 29.54 -7.11 -18.32
CA THR A 628 28.90 -6.92 -19.62
C THR A 628 29.47 -7.88 -20.64
N ALA A 629 28.61 -8.66 -21.31
CA ALA A 629 29.03 -9.63 -22.32
C ALA A 629 28.22 -9.47 -23.61
N LEU A 630 28.87 -9.69 -24.74
CA LEU A 630 28.25 -9.73 -26.07
C LEU A 630 28.43 -11.11 -26.69
N PHE A 631 27.32 -11.73 -27.05
CA PHE A 631 27.26 -12.99 -27.78
C PHE A 631 26.84 -12.73 -29.22
N TYR A 632 27.72 -13.01 -30.18
CA TYR A 632 27.43 -12.79 -31.59
C TYR A 632 27.69 -14.04 -32.41
N GLY A 633 26.95 -14.17 -33.52
CA GLY A 633 27.09 -15.29 -34.45
C GLY A 633 25.82 -15.52 -35.27
N PRO A 634 25.83 -16.44 -36.24
CA PRO A 634 24.66 -16.75 -37.06
C PRO A 634 23.43 -17.16 -36.22
N SER A 635 22.23 -17.03 -36.79
CA SER A 635 21.01 -17.48 -36.12
C SER A 635 21.03 -19.00 -35.86
N GLY A 636 20.49 -19.41 -34.70
CA GLY A 636 20.40 -20.82 -34.32
C GLY A 636 21.70 -21.46 -33.81
N THR A 637 22.74 -20.70 -33.47
CA THR A 637 23.98 -21.22 -32.85
C THR A 637 23.93 -21.34 -31.32
N GLY A 638 22.81 -21.02 -30.69
CA GLY A 638 22.61 -21.22 -29.25
C GLY A 638 23.02 -20.05 -28.36
N LYS A 639 23.09 -18.81 -28.89
CA LYS A 639 23.43 -17.59 -28.12
C LYS A 639 22.54 -17.40 -26.89
N THR A 640 21.21 -17.39 -27.09
CA THR A 640 20.21 -17.27 -26.02
C THR A 640 20.31 -18.42 -25.01
N MET A 641 20.48 -19.66 -25.50
CA MET A 641 20.67 -20.84 -24.64
C MET A 641 21.93 -20.72 -23.76
N ALA A 642 23.03 -20.19 -24.31
CA ALA A 642 24.25 -19.98 -23.54
C ALA A 642 24.08 -18.90 -22.47
N ALA A 643 23.36 -17.83 -22.76
CA ALA A 643 23.07 -16.79 -21.77
C ALA A 643 22.26 -17.33 -20.59
N VAL A 644 21.21 -18.10 -20.89
CA VAL A 644 20.38 -18.77 -19.89
C VAL A 644 21.21 -19.77 -19.07
N ALA A 645 22.14 -20.49 -19.70
CA ALA A 645 23.02 -21.42 -19.01
C ALA A 645 24.05 -20.76 -18.08
N VAL A 646 24.54 -19.58 -18.44
CA VAL A 646 25.40 -18.75 -17.58
C VAL A 646 24.60 -18.29 -16.35
N ALA A 647 23.37 -17.79 -16.53
CA ALA A 647 22.49 -17.41 -15.44
C ALA A 647 22.20 -18.58 -14.48
N ARG A 648 21.89 -19.77 -15.01
CA ARG A 648 21.70 -21.00 -14.21
C ARG A 648 22.91 -21.30 -13.33
N SER A 649 24.11 -21.17 -13.90
CA SER A 649 25.36 -21.45 -13.20
C SER A 649 25.64 -20.44 -12.07
N LEU A 650 25.11 -19.23 -12.18
CA LEU A 650 25.16 -18.20 -11.15
C LEU A 650 24.04 -18.33 -10.11
N GLY A 651 23.01 -19.12 -10.38
CA GLY A 651 21.85 -19.27 -9.50
C GLY A 651 20.91 -18.05 -9.51
N VAL A 652 21.07 -17.15 -10.47
CA VAL A 652 20.23 -15.96 -10.66
C VAL A 652 19.24 -16.20 -11.80
N GLN A 653 18.10 -15.53 -11.74
CA GLN A 653 17.12 -15.56 -12.83
C GLN A 653 17.55 -14.66 -13.99
N MET A 654 16.91 -14.81 -15.13
CA MET A 654 17.21 -14.04 -16.33
C MET A 654 16.02 -13.16 -16.71
N LEU A 655 16.20 -11.84 -16.76
CA LEU A 655 15.23 -10.90 -17.30
C LEU A 655 15.54 -10.64 -18.76
N ARG A 656 14.66 -11.08 -19.65
CA ARG A 656 14.75 -10.79 -21.08
C ARG A 656 14.06 -9.47 -21.39
N LEU A 657 14.85 -8.49 -21.81
CA LEU A 657 14.38 -7.22 -22.33
C LEU A 657 13.90 -7.40 -23.77
N ASP A 658 12.62 -7.10 -24.02
CA ASP A 658 12.07 -7.04 -25.37
C ASP A 658 12.22 -5.62 -25.93
N ILE A 659 13.22 -5.43 -26.77
CA ILE A 659 13.55 -4.14 -27.40
C ILE A 659 12.32 -3.53 -28.09
N SER A 660 11.46 -4.37 -28.69
CA SER A 660 10.29 -3.93 -29.43
C SER A 660 9.23 -3.27 -28.54
N ARG A 661 9.20 -3.61 -27.25
CA ARG A 661 8.28 -3.04 -26.25
C ARG A 661 8.86 -1.81 -25.57
N VAL A 662 10.18 -1.72 -25.50
CA VAL A 662 10.91 -0.66 -24.79
C VAL A 662 11.02 0.62 -25.63
N VAL A 663 11.19 0.48 -26.95
CA VAL A 663 11.30 1.61 -27.89
C VAL A 663 9.94 2.29 -28.09
N SER A 664 9.83 3.56 -27.68
CA SER A 664 8.63 4.40 -27.85
C SER A 664 8.83 5.45 -28.94
N LYS A 665 7.72 5.95 -29.52
CA LYS A 665 7.72 7.09 -30.45
C LYS A 665 7.92 8.43 -29.73
N TYR A 666 7.77 8.46 -28.41
CA TYR A 666 7.88 9.67 -27.60
C TYR A 666 9.30 9.79 -27.02
N ILE A 667 9.92 10.95 -27.25
CA ILE A 667 11.28 11.24 -26.83
C ILE A 667 11.38 11.17 -25.29
N GLY A 668 12.33 10.38 -24.79
CA GLY A 668 12.60 10.21 -23.36
C GLY A 668 11.80 9.11 -22.67
N GLU A 669 10.75 8.55 -23.30
CA GLU A 669 10.06 7.38 -22.76
C GLU A 669 10.90 6.10 -22.88
N THR A 670 11.62 5.92 -24.00
CA THR A 670 12.53 4.78 -24.17
C THR A 670 13.60 4.74 -23.08
N GLU A 671 14.18 5.90 -22.71
CA GLU A 671 15.17 6.00 -21.63
C GLU A 671 14.57 5.62 -20.27
N LYS A 672 13.36 6.12 -19.97
CA LYS A 672 12.63 5.73 -18.75
C LYS A 672 12.33 4.24 -18.69
N ASN A 673 11.93 3.64 -19.81
CA ASN A 673 11.62 2.22 -19.90
C ASN A 673 12.88 1.37 -19.69
N ILE A 674 14.01 1.76 -20.31
CA ILE A 674 15.31 1.12 -20.07
C ILE A 674 15.69 1.28 -18.59
N ASP A 675 15.57 2.47 -18.02
CA ASP A 675 15.89 2.70 -16.61
C ASP A 675 15.07 1.83 -15.67
N CYS A 676 13.77 1.70 -15.92
CA CYS A 676 12.85 0.85 -15.18
C CYS A 676 13.33 -0.61 -15.21
N VAL A 677 13.60 -1.18 -16.39
CA VAL A 677 14.05 -2.59 -16.50
C VAL A 677 15.39 -2.83 -15.81
N PHE A 678 16.35 -1.91 -15.92
CA PHE A 678 17.63 -2.04 -15.22
C PHE A 678 17.48 -1.90 -13.70
N ASN A 679 16.56 -1.05 -13.23
CA ASN A 679 16.24 -0.94 -11.81
C ASN A 679 15.53 -2.20 -11.30
N ASP A 680 14.61 -2.77 -12.07
CA ASP A 680 13.95 -4.05 -11.73
C ASP A 680 14.98 -5.18 -11.63
N ALA A 681 15.93 -5.24 -12.56
CA ALA A 681 17.01 -6.21 -12.54
C ALA A 681 17.96 -6.00 -11.35
N GLN A 682 18.24 -4.75 -10.99
CA GLN A 682 19.03 -4.42 -9.80
C GLN A 682 18.29 -4.81 -8.52
N ASN A 683 16.98 -4.56 -8.44
CA ASN A 683 16.13 -4.85 -7.28
C ASN A 683 15.82 -6.35 -7.12
N SER A 684 15.78 -7.10 -8.21
CA SER A 684 15.56 -8.55 -8.20
C SER A 684 16.86 -9.37 -8.14
N GLY A 685 18.02 -8.74 -8.38
CA GLY A 685 19.30 -9.45 -8.49
C GLY A 685 19.40 -10.36 -9.71
N SER A 686 18.60 -10.11 -10.74
CA SER A 686 18.48 -10.94 -11.94
C SER A 686 19.47 -10.55 -13.03
N ALA A 687 20.03 -11.52 -13.74
CA ALA A 687 20.82 -11.24 -14.94
C ALA A 687 19.94 -10.69 -16.08
N ILE A 688 20.46 -9.76 -16.88
CA ILE A 688 19.72 -9.14 -17.98
C ILE A 688 20.12 -9.79 -19.32
N LEU A 689 19.12 -10.21 -20.11
CA LEU A 689 19.28 -10.62 -21.50
C LEU A 689 18.69 -9.54 -22.41
N ILE A 690 19.50 -9.00 -23.30
CA ILE A 690 19.03 -8.14 -24.39
C ILE A 690 19.20 -8.97 -25.67
N ASP A 691 18.10 -9.59 -26.12
CA ASP A 691 18.11 -10.44 -27.32
C ASP A 691 17.91 -9.58 -28.58
N GLU A 692 18.53 -9.97 -29.70
CA GLU A 692 18.40 -9.29 -31.01
C GLU A 692 18.76 -7.79 -30.95
N ALA A 693 19.85 -7.46 -30.27
CA ALA A 693 20.33 -6.09 -30.13
C ALA A 693 20.65 -5.41 -31.47
N ASP A 694 20.75 -6.15 -32.58
CA ASP A 694 20.86 -5.60 -33.94
C ASP A 694 19.71 -4.68 -34.34
N ALA A 695 18.52 -4.80 -33.73
CA ALA A 695 17.42 -3.86 -33.93
C ALA A 695 17.74 -2.44 -33.42
N LEU A 696 18.52 -2.33 -32.34
CA LEU A 696 19.00 -1.05 -31.78
C LEU A 696 20.34 -0.64 -32.37
N LEU A 697 21.21 -1.61 -32.67
CA LEU A 697 22.59 -1.42 -33.13
C LEU A 697 22.69 -1.25 -34.65
N GLY A 698 21.63 -0.76 -35.30
CA GLY A 698 21.63 -0.43 -36.72
C GLY A 698 22.87 0.38 -37.11
N LYS A 699 23.35 0.20 -38.34
CA LYS A 699 24.51 0.97 -38.84
C LYS A 699 24.29 2.43 -38.47
N ARG A 700 25.31 3.07 -37.89
CA ARG A 700 25.42 4.53 -37.87
C ARG A 700 25.39 5.00 -39.31
N SER A 701 24.21 5.17 -39.90
CA SER A 701 24.04 5.84 -41.17
C SER A 701 24.64 7.22 -40.97
N GLU A 702 25.51 7.64 -41.89
CA GLU A 702 25.92 9.03 -41.98
C GLU A 702 24.65 9.88 -41.89
N VAL A 703 24.60 10.72 -40.85
CA VAL A 703 23.42 11.47 -40.41
C VAL A 703 22.72 12.12 -41.60
N LYS A 704 21.57 11.58 -42.01
CA LYS A 704 20.69 12.20 -43.00
C LYS A 704 19.36 12.68 -42.42
N ASP A 705 18.89 12.09 -41.30
CA ASP A 705 17.63 12.46 -40.65
C ASP A 705 17.74 12.69 -39.14
N ALA A 706 16.78 13.44 -38.58
CA ALA A 706 16.67 13.68 -37.15
C ALA A 706 16.43 12.38 -36.36
N HIS A 707 15.73 11.40 -36.94
CA HIS A 707 15.42 10.11 -36.32
C HIS A 707 16.67 9.27 -36.02
N ASP A 708 17.68 9.29 -36.91
CA ASP A 708 18.95 8.57 -36.73
C ASP A 708 19.79 9.12 -35.56
N ARG A 709 19.63 10.41 -35.20
CA ARG A 709 20.29 10.99 -34.03
C ARG A 709 19.68 10.47 -32.72
N TYR A 710 18.37 10.30 -32.66
CA TYR A 710 17.70 9.82 -31.45
C TYR A 710 18.00 8.35 -31.17
N ALA A 711 18.04 7.50 -32.19
CA ALA A 711 18.45 6.09 -32.03
C ALA A 711 19.88 5.94 -31.49
N ASN A 712 20.82 6.82 -31.91
CA ASN A 712 22.19 6.80 -31.38
C ASN A 712 22.28 7.22 -29.90
N ILE A 713 21.42 8.13 -29.45
CA ILE A 713 21.36 8.56 -28.05
C ILE A 713 20.80 7.42 -27.18
N GLU A 714 19.74 6.74 -27.62
CA GLU A 714 19.15 5.60 -26.91
C GLU A 714 20.14 4.44 -26.75
N VAL A 715 20.92 4.11 -27.78
CA VAL A 715 21.98 3.09 -27.70
C VAL A 715 23.10 3.51 -26.75
N ALA A 716 23.49 4.79 -26.76
CA ALA A 716 24.51 5.30 -25.84
C ALA A 716 24.03 5.22 -24.38
N PHE A 717 22.75 5.52 -24.15
CA PHE A 717 22.10 5.41 -22.85
C PHE A 717 22.03 3.96 -22.36
N LEU A 718 21.60 3.02 -23.21
CA LEU A 718 21.57 1.59 -22.90
C LEU A 718 22.94 1.08 -22.45
N LEU A 719 24.00 1.44 -23.19
CA LEU A 719 25.37 1.07 -22.84
C LEU A 719 25.82 1.66 -21.51
N GLN A 720 25.49 2.93 -21.26
CA GLN A 720 25.80 3.57 -19.99
C GLN A 720 25.12 2.85 -18.83
N ARG A 721 23.86 2.43 -19.00
CA ARG A 721 23.13 1.66 -17.98
C ARG A 721 23.70 0.27 -17.78
N MET A 722 24.14 -0.39 -18.85
CA MET A 722 24.87 -1.66 -18.75
C MET A 722 26.20 -1.54 -18.00
N GLU A 723 26.94 -0.45 -18.19
CA GLU A 723 28.18 -0.19 -17.45
C GLU A 723 27.93 0.14 -15.97
N ALA A 724 26.82 0.81 -15.68
CA ALA A 724 26.42 1.16 -14.31
C ALA A 724 25.79 -0.02 -13.55
N TYR A 725 25.35 -1.06 -14.25
CA TYR A 725 24.73 -2.23 -13.64
C TYR A 725 25.77 -3.12 -12.98
N ASP A 726 25.56 -3.47 -11.70
CA ASP A 726 26.51 -4.27 -10.91
C ASP A 726 26.39 -5.78 -11.17
N GLY A 727 25.32 -6.22 -11.86
CA GLY A 727 25.07 -7.62 -12.17
C GLY A 727 25.63 -8.08 -13.52
N LEU A 728 25.04 -9.15 -14.04
CA LEU A 728 25.37 -9.72 -15.35
C LEU A 728 24.42 -9.17 -16.41
N ALA A 729 24.94 -8.50 -17.44
CA ALA A 729 24.18 -8.05 -18.61
C ALA A 729 24.74 -8.67 -19.89
N ILE A 730 23.91 -9.42 -20.60
CA ILE A 730 24.27 -10.14 -21.84
C ILE A 730 23.49 -9.57 -23.02
N LEU A 731 24.20 -9.10 -24.04
CA LEU A 731 23.66 -8.75 -25.35
C LEU A 731 23.82 -9.91 -26.31
N THR A 732 22.81 -10.20 -27.13
CA THR A 732 22.96 -11.09 -28.28
C THR A 732 22.79 -10.32 -29.59
N THR A 733 23.51 -10.72 -30.64
CA THR A 733 23.31 -10.16 -31.98
C THR A 733 23.62 -11.17 -33.07
N ASN A 734 22.93 -11.05 -34.20
CA ASN A 734 23.20 -11.84 -35.40
C ASN A 734 24.23 -11.17 -36.34
N LEU A 735 24.48 -9.86 -36.19
CA LEU A 735 25.19 -9.04 -37.18
C LEU A 735 26.48 -8.42 -36.61
N ARG A 736 27.61 -9.13 -36.71
CA ARG A 736 28.93 -8.61 -36.29
C ARG A 736 29.34 -7.33 -37.04
N GLN A 737 28.97 -7.21 -38.31
CA GLN A 737 29.45 -6.14 -39.20
C GLN A 737 28.91 -4.75 -38.85
N ASN A 738 27.86 -4.66 -38.02
CA ASN A 738 27.24 -3.39 -37.64
C ASN A 738 27.80 -2.83 -36.31
N LEU A 739 28.70 -3.57 -35.64
CA LEU A 739 29.27 -3.17 -34.36
C LEU A 739 30.52 -2.31 -34.54
N ASP A 740 30.48 -1.06 -34.07
CA ASP A 740 31.63 -0.15 -34.09
C ASP A 740 32.68 -0.52 -33.02
N ALA A 741 33.94 -0.17 -33.26
CA ALA A 741 35.06 -0.38 -32.33
C ALA A 741 34.85 0.34 -30.99
N ALA A 742 34.12 1.46 -30.96
CA ALA A 742 33.75 2.15 -29.72
C ALA A 742 32.80 1.31 -28.84
N PHE A 743 31.90 0.53 -29.46
CA PHE A 743 30.96 -0.35 -28.76
C PHE A 743 31.68 -1.52 -28.09
N LEU A 744 32.58 -2.17 -28.85
CA LEU A 744 33.33 -3.33 -28.36
C LEU A 744 34.25 -3.00 -27.18
N ARG A 745 34.76 -1.77 -27.09
CA ARG A 745 35.62 -1.33 -25.96
C ARG A 745 34.88 -1.22 -24.62
N ARG A 746 33.55 -1.05 -24.66
CA ARG A 746 32.68 -0.92 -23.47
C ARG A 746 32.22 -2.27 -22.91
N LEU A 747 32.41 -3.33 -23.68
CA LEU A 747 32.01 -4.69 -23.32
C LEU A 747 33.20 -5.45 -22.74
N ARG A 748 33.02 -6.03 -21.56
CA ARG A 748 34.09 -6.79 -20.89
C ARG A 748 34.38 -8.11 -21.58
N PHE A 749 33.34 -8.79 -22.07
CA PHE A 749 33.46 -10.05 -22.78
C PHE A 749 32.79 -10.00 -24.16
N VAL A 750 33.46 -10.57 -25.15
CA VAL A 750 32.96 -10.67 -26.52
C VAL A 750 33.17 -12.10 -26.99
N VAL A 751 32.08 -12.87 -27.09
CA VAL A 751 32.09 -14.31 -27.39
C VAL A 751 31.49 -14.57 -28.77
N ASP A 752 32.25 -15.25 -29.61
CA ASP A 752 31.86 -15.68 -30.95
C ASP A 752 31.19 -17.06 -30.91
N PHE A 753 30.04 -17.18 -31.56
CA PHE A 753 29.28 -18.40 -31.75
C PHE A 753 29.35 -18.82 -33.23
N PRO A 754 30.43 -19.51 -33.66
CA PRO A 754 30.60 -19.93 -35.03
C PRO A 754 29.59 -21.03 -35.41
N ARG A 755 29.50 -21.33 -36.71
CA ARG A 755 28.77 -22.53 -37.17
C ARG A 755 29.45 -23.78 -36.60
N PRO A 756 28.67 -24.77 -36.12
CA PRO A 756 29.25 -25.98 -35.52
C PRO A 756 30.02 -26.79 -36.56
N ASP A 757 31.18 -27.32 -36.19
CA ASP A 757 31.94 -28.28 -37.00
C ASP A 757 31.29 -29.67 -37.00
N VAL A 758 31.87 -30.63 -37.72
CA VAL A 758 31.30 -31.99 -37.84
C VAL A 758 31.18 -32.66 -36.46
N ALA A 759 32.19 -32.53 -35.60
CA ALA A 759 32.17 -33.14 -34.26
C ALA A 759 31.09 -32.51 -33.37
N ALA A 760 31.00 -31.17 -33.37
CA ALA A 760 29.98 -30.44 -32.64
C ALA A 760 28.57 -30.75 -33.16
N ARG A 761 28.38 -30.92 -34.48
CA ARG A 761 27.08 -31.31 -35.03
C ARG A 761 26.69 -32.72 -34.59
N GLU A 762 27.62 -33.67 -34.56
CA GLU A 762 27.35 -35.02 -34.04
C GLU A 762 26.87 -34.97 -32.58
N ASP A 763 27.57 -34.20 -31.73
CA ASP A 763 27.18 -33.98 -30.34
C ASP A 763 25.79 -33.35 -30.21
N ILE A 764 25.47 -32.36 -31.04
CA ILE A 764 24.15 -31.71 -31.07
C ILE A 764 23.06 -32.72 -31.44
N TRP A 765 23.28 -33.55 -32.47
CA TRP A 765 22.32 -34.58 -32.88
C TRP A 765 22.04 -35.59 -31.77
N ARG A 766 23.09 -36.06 -31.09
CA ARG A 766 22.96 -37.00 -29.95
C ARG A 766 22.17 -36.40 -28.79
N ARG A 767 22.38 -35.11 -28.51
CA ARG A 767 21.70 -34.42 -27.39
C ARG A 767 20.26 -34.04 -27.70
N CYS A 768 19.94 -33.79 -28.97
CA CYS A 768 18.58 -33.44 -29.39
C CYS A 768 17.63 -34.65 -29.46
N LEU A 769 18.17 -35.88 -29.42
CA LEU A 769 17.40 -37.12 -29.45
C LEU A 769 17.54 -37.85 -28.10
N PRO A 770 16.50 -37.87 -27.26
CA PRO A 770 16.54 -38.56 -25.96
C PRO A 770 16.84 -40.05 -26.11
N GLU A 771 17.46 -40.64 -25.08
CA GLU A 771 17.74 -42.08 -25.06
C GLU A 771 16.45 -42.90 -25.15
N GLY A 772 16.47 -43.99 -25.92
CA GLY A 772 15.30 -44.86 -26.14
C GLY A 772 14.28 -44.38 -27.18
N THR A 773 14.41 -43.17 -27.72
CA THR A 773 13.46 -42.61 -28.71
C THR A 773 13.80 -42.93 -30.17
N HIS A 774 14.99 -43.48 -30.45
CA HIS A 774 15.52 -43.63 -31.80
C HIS A 774 16.25 -44.97 -32.02
N ARG A 775 16.25 -45.46 -33.27
CA ARG A 775 17.02 -46.64 -33.74
C ARG A 775 18.21 -46.21 -34.62
N LEU A 776 18.94 -45.18 -34.22
CA LEU A 776 20.12 -44.68 -34.96
C LEU A 776 21.39 -45.24 -34.31
N ASP A 777 22.32 -45.71 -35.13
CA ASP A 777 23.62 -46.15 -34.69
C ASP A 777 24.66 -45.00 -34.75
N ALA A 778 25.86 -45.25 -34.22
CA ALA A 778 26.92 -44.25 -34.23
C ALA A 778 27.37 -43.85 -35.66
N THR A 779 27.14 -44.69 -36.66
CA THR A 779 27.49 -44.37 -38.06
C THR A 779 26.48 -43.41 -38.68
N ALA A 780 25.18 -43.57 -38.40
CA ALA A 780 24.14 -42.65 -38.81
C ALA A 780 24.38 -41.25 -38.24
N PHE A 781 24.75 -41.11 -36.96
CA PHE A 781 25.07 -39.81 -36.35
C PHE A 781 26.23 -39.08 -37.06
N ARG A 782 27.31 -39.81 -37.38
CA ARG A 782 28.44 -39.24 -38.13
C ARG A 782 28.04 -38.81 -39.54
N LEU A 783 27.18 -39.59 -40.21
CA LEU A 783 26.71 -39.29 -41.55
C LEU A 783 25.82 -38.03 -41.55
N LEU A 784 24.86 -37.94 -40.63
CA LEU A 784 24.02 -36.75 -40.43
C LEU A 784 24.88 -35.51 -40.12
N ALA A 785 25.89 -35.65 -39.26
CA ALA A 785 26.78 -34.55 -38.92
C ALA A 785 27.65 -34.11 -40.09
N ARG A 786 28.10 -35.04 -40.94
CA ARG A 786 28.93 -34.73 -42.11
C ARG A 786 28.13 -34.04 -43.21
N ASP A 787 26.97 -34.58 -43.54
CA ASP A 787 26.23 -34.18 -44.75
C ASP A 787 25.29 -32.99 -44.50
N ILE A 788 24.80 -32.82 -43.27
CA ILE A 788 23.84 -31.76 -42.91
C ILE A 788 24.59 -30.59 -42.26
N GLU A 789 25.02 -29.63 -43.07
CA GLU A 789 25.69 -28.40 -42.64
C GLU A 789 24.68 -27.32 -42.16
N LEU A 790 23.96 -27.62 -41.08
CA LEU A 790 22.99 -26.71 -40.44
C LEU A 790 23.39 -26.33 -39.01
N THR A 791 22.82 -25.24 -38.50
CA THR A 791 23.02 -24.80 -37.11
C THR A 791 22.18 -25.62 -36.13
N GLY A 792 22.53 -25.59 -34.84
CA GLY A 792 21.84 -26.39 -33.82
C GLY A 792 20.34 -26.12 -33.71
N GLY A 793 19.91 -24.88 -33.98
CA GLY A 793 18.49 -24.52 -34.03
C GLY A 793 17.72 -25.31 -35.09
N TYR A 794 18.27 -25.44 -36.30
CA TYR A 794 17.65 -26.24 -37.36
C TYR A 794 17.72 -27.74 -37.05
N ILE A 795 18.83 -28.23 -36.49
CA ILE A 795 18.95 -29.65 -36.09
C ILE A 795 17.84 -30.00 -35.09
N ARG A 796 17.61 -29.15 -34.08
CA ARG A 796 16.51 -29.34 -33.10
C ARG A 796 15.13 -29.33 -33.75
N GLN A 797 14.89 -28.48 -34.75
CA GLN A 797 13.62 -28.49 -35.49
C GLN A 797 13.44 -29.78 -36.30
N ILE A 798 14.51 -30.27 -36.92
CA ILE A 798 14.50 -31.54 -37.67
C ILE A 798 14.22 -32.72 -36.73
N THR A 799 14.90 -32.81 -35.58
CA THR A 799 14.67 -33.91 -34.63
C THR A 799 13.26 -33.88 -34.07
N LEU A 800 12.73 -32.69 -33.75
CA LEU A 800 11.37 -32.53 -33.25
C LEU A 800 10.33 -32.93 -34.30
N ARG A 801 10.51 -32.49 -35.55
CA ARG A 801 9.63 -32.88 -36.66
C ARG A 801 9.70 -34.38 -36.92
N ALA A 802 10.89 -34.97 -36.91
CA ALA A 802 11.06 -36.42 -37.04
C ALA A 802 10.38 -37.18 -35.90
N ALA A 803 10.44 -36.66 -34.67
CA ALA A 803 9.76 -37.25 -33.51
C ALA A 803 8.23 -37.27 -33.67
N PHE A 804 7.63 -36.16 -34.12
CA PHE A 804 6.18 -36.12 -34.38
C PHE A 804 5.74 -37.08 -35.49
N VAL A 805 6.53 -37.20 -36.56
CA VAL A 805 6.24 -38.14 -37.66
C VAL A 805 6.36 -39.59 -37.18
N ALA A 806 7.41 -39.90 -36.42
CA ALA A 806 7.62 -41.23 -35.85
C ALA A 806 6.52 -41.60 -34.84
N ALA A 807 6.12 -40.66 -33.99
CA ALA A 807 5.04 -40.84 -33.02
C ALA A 807 3.68 -41.06 -33.70
N ALA A 808 3.40 -40.37 -34.82
CA ALA A 808 2.18 -40.60 -35.60
C ALA A 808 2.11 -42.01 -36.21
N ALA A 809 3.27 -42.65 -36.43
CA ALA A 809 3.37 -44.02 -36.92
C ALA A 809 3.53 -45.06 -35.79
N ASP A 810 3.49 -44.63 -34.51
CA ASP A 810 3.78 -45.45 -33.32
C ASP A 810 5.11 -46.22 -33.41
N GLN A 811 6.13 -45.55 -33.94
CA GLN A 811 7.45 -46.13 -34.19
C GLN A 811 8.57 -45.27 -33.56
N PRO A 812 9.72 -45.88 -33.22
CA PRO A 812 10.89 -45.11 -32.83
C PRO A 812 11.45 -44.31 -34.03
N ILE A 813 12.18 -43.24 -33.73
CA ILE A 813 12.76 -42.37 -34.75
C ILE A 813 13.82 -43.16 -35.55
N THR A 814 13.60 -43.28 -36.86
CA THR A 814 14.51 -43.94 -37.81
C THR A 814 15.19 -42.90 -38.69
N VAL A 815 16.17 -43.33 -39.48
CA VAL A 815 16.82 -42.47 -40.47
C VAL A 815 15.81 -41.90 -41.46
N GLU A 816 14.78 -42.66 -41.86
CA GLU A 816 13.77 -42.23 -42.83
C GLU A 816 12.95 -41.04 -42.31
N HIS A 817 12.57 -41.07 -41.03
CA HIS A 817 11.88 -39.94 -40.37
C HIS A 817 12.77 -38.68 -40.36
N ILE A 818 14.07 -38.84 -40.14
CA ILE A 818 15.04 -37.73 -40.18
C ILE A 818 15.23 -37.21 -41.60
N VAL A 819 15.32 -38.07 -42.61
CA VAL A 819 15.45 -37.67 -44.03
C VAL A 819 14.24 -36.85 -44.45
N TYR A 820 13.03 -37.33 -44.14
CA TYR A 820 11.79 -36.59 -44.42
C TYR A 820 11.79 -35.22 -43.74
N ALA A 821 12.10 -35.18 -42.44
CA ALA A 821 12.13 -33.93 -41.68
C ALA A 821 13.22 -32.97 -42.19
N THR A 822 14.39 -33.49 -42.58
CA THR A 822 15.51 -32.73 -43.15
C THR A 822 15.11 -32.11 -44.48
N ASN A 823 14.53 -32.89 -45.40
CA ASN A 823 14.09 -32.39 -46.71
C ASN A 823 13.00 -31.33 -46.57
N ALA A 824 12.07 -31.53 -45.63
CA ALA A 824 11.03 -30.56 -45.35
C ALA A 824 11.56 -29.25 -44.71
N GLU A 825 12.70 -29.27 -44.01
CA GLU A 825 13.39 -28.05 -43.54
C GLU A 825 14.29 -27.43 -44.62
N LEU A 826 14.99 -28.23 -45.42
CA LEU A 826 15.79 -27.75 -46.55
C LEU A 826 14.92 -27.08 -47.62
N ALA A 827 13.72 -27.60 -47.87
CA ALA A 827 12.74 -26.98 -48.77
C ALA A 827 12.35 -25.56 -48.30
N LYS A 828 12.15 -25.35 -46.99
CA LYS A 828 11.89 -23.99 -46.44
C LYS A 828 13.07 -23.05 -46.65
N LEU A 829 14.29 -23.58 -46.64
CA LEU A 829 15.52 -22.83 -46.86
C LEU A 829 15.85 -22.66 -48.37
N GLY A 830 15.02 -23.19 -49.28
CA GLY A 830 15.27 -23.15 -50.72
C GLY A 830 16.49 -23.97 -51.17
N ARG A 831 16.88 -25.01 -50.40
CA ARG A 831 18.01 -25.88 -50.70
C ARG A 831 17.55 -27.19 -51.38
N PRO A 832 18.41 -27.82 -52.20
CA PRO A 832 18.08 -29.10 -52.83
C PRO A 832 17.84 -30.20 -51.80
N GLU A 833 17.01 -31.18 -52.17
CA GLU A 833 16.73 -32.35 -51.32
C GLU A 833 18.00 -33.15 -51.04
N TRP A 834 18.11 -33.60 -49.80
CA TRP A 834 19.19 -34.46 -49.34
C TRP A 834 18.74 -35.92 -49.40
N THR A 835 19.60 -36.77 -49.97
CA THR A 835 19.41 -38.22 -50.01
C THR A 835 20.64 -38.92 -49.42
N PRO A 836 20.50 -39.72 -48.35
CA PRO A 836 21.64 -40.35 -47.71
C PRO A 836 22.22 -41.49 -48.56
N HIS A 837 23.54 -41.49 -48.73
CA HIS A 837 24.31 -42.61 -49.27
C HIS A 837 24.58 -43.66 -48.19
N LEU A 838 23.53 -44.29 -47.66
CA LEU A 838 23.65 -45.40 -46.71
C LEU A 838 23.67 -46.75 -47.43
N PRO A 839 24.51 -47.71 -47.02
CA PRO A 839 24.45 -49.09 -47.49
C PRO A 839 23.06 -49.70 -47.27
N SER A 840 22.61 -50.50 -48.24
CA SER A 840 21.25 -51.06 -48.36
C SER A 840 20.74 -51.85 -47.13
N ASP A 841 21.63 -52.30 -46.24
CA ASP A 841 21.28 -53.08 -45.05
C ASP A 841 20.73 -52.23 -43.89
N GLN A 842 20.98 -50.92 -43.87
CA GLN A 842 20.45 -50.02 -42.83
C GLN A 842 19.12 -49.34 -43.21
N ARG A 843 18.67 -49.48 -44.46
CA ARG A 843 17.35 -48.98 -44.92
C ARG A 843 16.17 -49.92 -44.58
N ARG A 844 16.44 -51.11 -44.03
CA ARG A 844 15.44 -52.20 -43.92
C ARG A 844 15.39 -52.93 -42.58
N ALA A 845 15.79 -52.30 -41.47
CA ALA A 845 15.45 -52.83 -40.15
C ALA A 845 14.08 -52.28 -39.70
N ALA A 846 13.03 -52.72 -40.41
CA ALA A 846 11.63 -52.55 -40.04
C ALA A 846 11.35 -53.23 -38.68
#